data_AF-A0A815I6W5-F1
#
_entry.id   AF-A0A815I6W5-F1
#
_cell.length_a   1.000
_cell.length_b   1.000
_cell.length_c   1.000
_cell.angle_alpha   90.00
_cell.angle_beta   90.00
_cell.angle_gamma   90.00
#
_symmetry.space_group_name_H-M   'P 1'
#
loop_
_entity.id
_entity.type
_entity.pdbx_description
1 polymer ?
#
loop_
_entity_poly.entity_id
_entity_poly.type
_entity_poly.pdbx_seq_one_letter_code
_entity_poly.pdbx_strand_id
1 'polypeptide(L)'
;MNSDLFNDNTLMDISILPHDIFTRVDDDFFSIVKLCAGDCIVKILRIQLINSARKLLNTVDIFAFIQIESEETDAIKFESCFKCKTGQYIVKPGIQTSLSYLIQLLKLKLKQEQELKLYENNEVKNQYLTDVFIDKHPLLKFLIKWYQENDSEDNTKANEFLTSFVDNLVFNRTRSSNNFRYTESIKKFATCLYILGGKQCYEFIRLNLPGTIPNMSTLRDLINQSDMTLTEAEFKFESLKQFHAGFGFCSEDTTGVIPKLEYDSSTNSFIGLATPIIDGIPSKQYYQADKFDDLKIIYDSNEMASLLNVHMFQSISTEDAVTNFPKPFLLSAYGVNNKYTTMDILRRWMYIFENALDKGVRVIGFSTDADNKYLSAMRLASNFFASLPNFKLDKHQHAFRINIPKDWTWFYLNTSQLFLFFQDPVHIVTKWRNRLLSSTADLCLGNDKISIVHLENLINDNTYTKLDHSLAKSDINPKDRQNYKSCVRLISDDVLSLLCDNVDTKGTFIYLTLLKMIVKAYIDKSTNIGERIESAWCVVFVCRLWWTWLEKTSTRNSSKNSQTTSDRKNQINKYFITRPAYMSVELNAHNLLYLVLLVKQQQLPKQALINIHLFNSQPCESLFRDARALSSTFSTNINFTVKNFIGRAQKLSILNQMKYNQSENDLCFPIHHKQKHEHSSTSIDQLNEIDRLDIQQLISNAYDQAIDIVQHSKICDTLNQFNINSLNDVSQYIHDILKKNSRLINYSFRTENDTAEEFGLDEENDDNDVETYAPDQPIDEFLFDYPNDTMNDDEEDILNSKKSDFNGIRIFDNINPDLKRSYFKVKINESIKYLHKQSACWLLSNNITKLSNDRLSRVMQQTANNN
;
A
#
# COMPACT_ATOMS: atom_id res chain seq x y z
N MET A 1 -32.26 -61.11 6.51
CA MET A 1 -33.15 -60.39 7.45
C MET A 1 -33.13 -61.16 8.77
N ASN A 2 -32.53 -60.76 9.88
CA ASN A 2 -31.72 -59.60 10.24
C ASN A 2 -30.57 -60.14 11.10
N SER A 3 -29.33 -59.90 10.70
CA SER A 3 -28.13 -60.10 11.52
C SER A 3 -27.82 -58.78 12.23
N ASP A 4 -28.68 -58.43 13.18
CA ASP A 4 -28.49 -57.31 14.10
C ASP A 4 -29.25 -57.67 15.37
N LEU A 5 -28.56 -58.27 16.35
CA LEU A 5 -28.94 -58.34 17.76
C LEU A 5 -27.71 -58.80 18.53
N PHE A 6 -27.36 -58.07 19.60
CA PHE A 6 -26.09 -58.07 20.35
C PHE A 6 -24.94 -57.24 19.77
N ASN A 7 -25.22 -55.95 19.55
CA ASN A 7 -24.22 -54.90 19.66
C ASN A 7 -24.43 -54.17 21.01
N ASP A 8 -24.20 -54.88 22.12
CA ASP A 8 -24.06 -54.26 23.44
C ASP A 8 -22.57 -54.06 23.73
N ASN A 9 -22.14 -52.80 23.73
CA ASN A 9 -20.84 -52.36 24.24
C ASN A 9 -20.79 -52.51 25.78
N THR A 10 -20.87 -53.73 26.29
CA THR A 10 -20.26 -54.04 27.58
C THR A 10 -18.75 -54.01 27.37
N LEU A 11 -18.07 -53.03 27.97
CA LEU A 11 -16.60 -53.00 28.05
C LEU A 11 -16.12 -54.36 28.60
N MET A 12 -15.64 -55.24 27.72
CA MET A 12 -14.98 -56.47 28.15
C MET A 12 -13.68 -56.09 28.85
N ASP A 13 -13.53 -56.51 30.10
CA ASP A 13 -12.35 -56.19 30.89
C ASP A 13 -11.16 -57.06 30.47
N ILE A 14 -10.29 -56.49 29.64
CA ILE A 14 -9.07 -57.12 29.13
C ILE A 14 -7.99 -57.25 30.23
N SER A 15 -8.16 -56.59 31.39
CA SER A 15 -7.20 -56.67 32.51
C SER A 15 -7.17 -58.06 33.16
N ILE A 16 -8.22 -58.87 32.97
CA ILE A 16 -8.30 -60.26 33.43
C ILE A 16 -7.23 -61.13 32.75
N LEU A 17 -6.81 -60.79 31.54
CA LEU A 17 -5.74 -61.49 30.83
C LEU A 17 -4.37 -60.86 31.13
N PRO A 18 -3.38 -61.64 31.60
CA PRO A 18 -2.05 -61.12 31.88
C PRO A 18 -1.36 -60.66 30.59
N HIS A 19 -0.40 -59.74 30.73
CA HIS A 19 0.30 -59.15 29.58
C HIS A 19 1.08 -60.17 28.74
N ASP A 20 1.50 -61.27 29.34
CA ASP A 20 2.28 -62.35 28.73
C ASP A 20 1.42 -63.56 28.29
N ILE A 21 0.09 -63.40 28.16
CA ILE A 21 -0.82 -64.51 27.84
C ILE A 21 -0.44 -65.28 26.55
N PHE A 22 0.15 -64.61 25.56
CA PHE A 22 0.54 -65.24 24.30
C PHE A 22 1.86 -66.00 24.36
N THR A 23 2.63 -65.87 25.43
CA THR A 23 3.87 -66.62 25.68
C THR A 23 3.69 -67.78 26.66
N ARG A 24 2.57 -67.82 27.39
CA ARG A 24 2.24 -68.92 28.31
C ARG A 24 1.83 -70.18 27.55
N VAL A 25 2.29 -71.32 28.04
CA VAL A 25 2.05 -72.66 27.47
C VAL A 25 1.69 -73.63 28.60
N ASP A 26 0.96 -74.69 28.27
CA ASP A 26 0.62 -75.79 29.18
C ASP A 26 -0.11 -75.30 30.44
N ASP A 27 0.35 -75.70 31.63
CA ASP A 27 -0.36 -75.46 32.90
C ASP A 27 -0.57 -73.98 33.21
N ASP A 28 0.37 -73.12 32.82
CA ASP A 28 0.25 -71.67 32.99
C ASP A 28 -0.88 -71.10 32.13
N PHE A 29 -1.04 -71.60 30.90
CA PHE A 29 -2.16 -71.24 30.04
C PHE A 29 -3.48 -71.82 30.57
N PHE A 30 -3.48 -73.10 30.97
CA PHE A 30 -4.67 -73.77 31.48
C PHE A 30 -5.21 -73.16 32.77
N SER A 31 -4.34 -72.64 33.65
CA SER A 31 -4.77 -71.94 34.86
C SER A 31 -5.62 -70.71 34.55
N ILE A 32 -5.28 -69.99 33.47
CA ILE A 32 -5.99 -68.78 33.02
C ILE A 32 -7.29 -69.16 32.32
N VAL A 33 -7.25 -70.20 31.48
CA VAL A 33 -8.46 -70.76 30.84
C VAL A 33 -9.46 -71.23 31.91
N LYS A 34 -8.98 -71.88 32.98
CA LYS A 34 -9.81 -72.30 34.12
C LYS A 34 -10.50 -71.10 34.77
N LEU A 35 -9.76 -70.01 34.98
CA LEU A 35 -10.28 -68.79 35.61
C LEU A 35 -11.30 -68.07 34.71
N CYS A 36 -11.09 -68.05 33.40
CA CYS A 36 -11.95 -67.31 32.47
C CYS A 36 -13.15 -68.12 31.95
N ALA A 37 -13.00 -69.44 31.82
CA ALA A 37 -13.91 -70.29 31.05
C ALA A 37 -14.28 -71.61 31.78
N GLY A 38 -13.66 -71.89 32.93
CA GLY A 38 -13.98 -73.04 33.78
C GLY A 38 -13.21 -74.33 33.44
N ASP A 39 -13.26 -75.29 34.37
CA ASP A 39 -12.51 -76.56 34.31
C ASP A 39 -12.88 -77.43 33.11
N CYS A 40 -14.14 -77.40 32.68
CA CYS A 40 -14.60 -78.22 31.56
C CYS A 40 -13.90 -77.83 30.24
N ILE A 41 -13.68 -76.53 30.02
CA ILE A 41 -12.98 -76.04 28.83
C ILE A 41 -11.50 -76.42 28.88
N VAL A 42 -10.87 -76.40 30.05
CA VAL A 42 -9.48 -76.87 30.21
C VAL A 42 -9.34 -78.34 29.78
N LYS A 43 -10.28 -79.21 30.19
CA LYS A 43 -10.27 -80.62 29.76
C LYS A 43 -10.43 -80.76 28.24
N ILE A 44 -11.33 -79.99 27.63
CA ILE A 44 -11.54 -79.96 26.17
C ILE A 44 -10.27 -79.51 25.42
N LEU A 45 -9.56 -78.50 25.93
CA LEU A 45 -8.33 -78.02 25.31
C LEU A 45 -7.16 -79.00 25.50
N ARG A 46 -7.05 -79.62 26.68
CA ARG A 46 -5.99 -80.60 26.98
C ARG A 46 -6.06 -81.83 26.09
N ILE A 47 -7.25 -82.41 25.89
CA ILE A 47 -7.38 -83.62 25.07
C ILE A 47 -7.07 -83.37 23.58
N GLN A 48 -7.19 -82.11 23.13
CA GLN A 48 -6.86 -81.68 21.78
C GLN A 48 -5.45 -81.07 21.65
N LEU A 49 -4.63 -81.12 22.72
CA LEU A 49 -3.29 -80.54 22.76
C LEU A 49 -3.24 -79.02 22.42
N ILE A 50 -4.33 -78.31 22.70
CA ILE A 50 -4.44 -76.86 22.55
C ILE A 50 -3.88 -76.22 23.82
N ASN A 51 -2.55 -76.11 23.89
CA ASN A 51 -1.83 -75.71 25.09
C ASN A 51 -1.36 -74.25 25.11
N SER A 52 -1.81 -73.39 24.19
CA SER A 52 -1.48 -71.95 24.21
C SER A 52 -2.59 -71.10 23.58
N ALA A 53 -2.61 -69.81 23.94
CA ALA A 53 -3.57 -68.85 23.40
C ALA A 53 -3.49 -68.74 21.86
N ARG A 54 -2.28 -68.82 21.28
CA ARG A 54 -2.09 -68.78 19.82
C ARG A 54 -2.67 -70.02 19.13
N LYS A 55 -2.45 -71.20 19.70
CA LYS A 55 -3.04 -72.45 19.18
C LYS A 55 -4.57 -72.39 19.26
N LEU A 56 -5.11 -71.89 20.37
CA LEU A 56 -6.55 -71.73 20.55
C LEU A 56 -7.16 -70.81 19.49
N LEU A 57 -6.56 -69.65 19.23
CA LEU A 57 -7.04 -68.71 18.21
C LEU A 57 -6.94 -69.25 16.77
N ASN A 58 -6.02 -70.17 16.51
CA ASN A 58 -5.81 -70.77 15.19
C ASN A 58 -6.60 -72.09 14.99
N THR A 59 -7.27 -72.59 16.03
CA THR A 59 -8.05 -73.83 15.92
C THR A 59 -9.41 -73.54 15.29
N VAL A 60 -9.72 -74.20 14.18
CA VAL A 60 -10.96 -73.97 13.41
C VAL A 60 -12.19 -74.55 14.12
N ASP A 61 -12.08 -75.75 14.68
CA ASP A 61 -13.16 -76.41 15.42
C ASP A 61 -12.62 -77.00 16.73
N ILE A 62 -12.98 -76.36 17.84
CA ILE A 62 -12.56 -76.76 19.20
C ILE A 62 -13.46 -77.90 19.74
N PHE A 63 -14.57 -78.21 19.07
CA PHE A 63 -15.48 -79.28 19.48
C PHE A 63 -15.33 -80.55 18.61
N ALA A 64 -14.31 -80.61 17.76
CA ALA A 64 -14.02 -81.77 16.90
C ALA A 64 -13.87 -83.09 17.69
N PHE A 65 -13.41 -83.03 18.95
CA PHE A 65 -13.27 -84.21 19.81
C PHE A 65 -14.58 -84.97 20.06
N ILE A 66 -15.75 -84.33 19.84
CA ILE A 66 -17.07 -84.97 20.03
C ILE A 66 -17.25 -86.15 19.06
N GLN A 67 -16.60 -86.12 17.90
CA GLN A 67 -16.69 -87.17 16.88
C GLN A 67 -15.75 -88.36 17.16
N ILE A 68 -14.86 -88.24 18.14
CA ILE A 68 -13.88 -89.29 18.48
C ILE A 68 -14.52 -90.26 19.47
N GLU A 69 -14.48 -91.56 19.19
CA GLU A 69 -14.97 -92.60 20.10
C GLU A 69 -13.81 -93.12 20.97
N SER A 70 -13.71 -92.64 22.21
CA SER A 70 -12.74 -93.15 23.20
C SER A 70 -13.27 -92.97 24.62
N GLU A 71 -12.82 -93.83 25.55
CA GLU A 71 -13.20 -93.71 26.97
C GLU A 71 -12.84 -92.33 27.56
N GLU A 72 -11.70 -91.76 27.13
CA GLU A 72 -11.22 -90.44 27.57
C GLU A 72 -12.13 -89.29 27.07
N THR A 73 -12.61 -89.38 25.83
CA THR A 73 -13.50 -88.37 25.25
C THR A 73 -14.94 -88.51 25.76
N ASP A 74 -15.39 -89.73 26.08
CA ASP A 74 -16.73 -90.00 26.59
C ASP A 74 -16.96 -89.38 27.98
N ALA A 75 -15.95 -89.40 28.85
CA ALA A 75 -15.99 -88.69 30.13
C ALA A 75 -16.20 -87.18 29.95
N ILE A 76 -15.49 -86.58 28.98
CA ILE A 76 -15.62 -85.15 28.67
C ILE A 76 -16.96 -84.85 28.00
N LYS A 77 -17.48 -85.71 27.12
CA LYS A 77 -18.80 -85.56 26.50
C LYS A 77 -19.92 -85.56 27.54
N PHE A 78 -19.83 -86.40 28.57
CA PHE A 78 -20.83 -86.42 29.65
C PHE A 78 -20.86 -85.10 30.44
N GLU A 79 -19.69 -84.49 30.69
CA GLU A 79 -19.59 -83.20 31.37
C GLU A 79 -20.00 -82.03 30.47
N SER A 80 -19.64 -82.07 29.19
CA SER A 80 -19.70 -80.92 28.28
C SER A 80 -20.92 -80.88 27.35
N CYS A 81 -21.62 -82.00 27.16
CA CYS A 81 -22.70 -82.14 26.17
C CYS A 81 -24.00 -82.68 26.80
N PHE A 82 -25.11 -82.46 26.10
CA PHE A 82 -26.37 -83.19 26.28
C PHE A 82 -26.40 -84.37 25.30
N LYS A 83 -26.67 -85.58 25.82
CA LYS A 83 -26.91 -86.76 24.97
C LYS A 83 -28.38 -86.78 24.55
N CYS A 84 -28.64 -86.62 23.26
CA CYS A 84 -29.98 -86.67 22.69
C CYS A 84 -30.51 -88.11 22.67
N LYS A 85 -31.83 -88.27 22.63
CA LYS A 85 -32.48 -89.60 22.47
C LYS A 85 -32.05 -90.32 21.19
N THR A 86 -31.56 -89.58 20.20
CA THR A 86 -31.01 -90.08 18.92
C THR A 86 -29.56 -90.57 19.01
N GLY A 87 -28.91 -90.47 20.18
CA GLY A 87 -27.50 -90.81 20.39
C GLY A 87 -26.51 -89.68 20.09
N GLN A 88 -26.95 -88.57 19.50
CA GLN A 88 -26.11 -87.40 19.19
C GLN A 88 -25.79 -86.57 20.43
N TYR A 89 -24.55 -86.05 20.51
CA TYR A 89 -24.12 -85.12 21.56
C TYR A 89 -24.25 -83.67 21.09
N ILE A 90 -24.85 -82.80 21.92
CA ILE A 90 -24.96 -81.35 21.69
C ILE A 90 -24.22 -80.62 22.82
N VAL A 91 -23.27 -79.75 22.49
CA VAL A 91 -22.51 -78.99 23.50
C VAL A 91 -23.45 -78.12 24.34
N LYS A 92 -23.23 -78.09 25.66
CA LYS A 92 -24.00 -77.22 26.56
C LYS A 92 -23.78 -75.75 26.18
N PRO A 93 -24.84 -74.94 25.97
CA PRO A 93 -24.71 -73.55 25.55
C PRO A 93 -23.76 -72.71 26.41
N GLY A 94 -23.76 -72.92 27.74
CA GLY A 94 -22.86 -72.20 28.65
C GLY A 94 -21.37 -72.42 28.36
N ILE A 95 -20.98 -73.62 27.93
CA ILE A 95 -19.59 -73.92 27.55
C ILE A 95 -19.24 -73.20 26.24
N GLN A 96 -20.16 -73.21 25.28
CA GLN A 96 -19.97 -72.51 24.01
C GLN A 96 -19.85 -70.99 24.23
N THR A 97 -20.67 -70.41 25.10
CA THR A 97 -20.60 -68.99 25.46
C THR A 97 -19.30 -68.64 26.19
N SER A 98 -18.90 -69.41 27.20
CA SER A 98 -17.64 -69.19 27.94
C SER A 98 -16.40 -69.28 27.05
N LEU A 99 -16.37 -70.25 26.13
CA LEU A 99 -15.28 -70.38 25.16
C LEU A 99 -15.25 -69.21 24.18
N SER A 100 -16.42 -68.79 23.67
CA SER A 100 -16.54 -67.66 22.75
C SER A 100 -16.08 -66.35 23.41
N TYR A 101 -16.44 -66.15 24.68
CA TYR A 101 -15.99 -65.01 25.48
C TYR A 101 -14.47 -64.98 25.65
N LEU A 102 -13.85 -66.12 25.99
CA LEU A 102 -12.39 -66.23 26.10
C LEU A 102 -11.68 -65.94 24.76
N ILE A 103 -12.20 -66.47 23.64
CA ILE A 103 -11.64 -66.21 22.30
C ILE A 103 -11.74 -64.72 21.95
N GLN A 104 -12.84 -64.06 22.30
CA GLN A 104 -13.02 -62.63 22.05
C GLN A 104 -12.04 -61.79 22.88
N LEU A 105 -11.86 -62.10 24.17
CA LEU A 105 -10.85 -61.45 25.02
C LEU A 105 -9.43 -61.61 24.45
N LEU A 106 -9.07 -62.82 24.01
CA LEU A 106 -7.77 -63.07 23.39
C LEU A 106 -7.59 -62.29 22.07
N LYS A 107 -8.62 -62.20 21.22
CA LYS A 107 -8.54 -61.39 19.98
C LYS A 107 -8.32 -59.90 20.27
N LEU A 108 -8.99 -59.35 21.27
CA LEU A 108 -8.83 -57.96 21.68
C LEU A 108 -7.40 -57.70 22.22
N LYS A 109 -6.88 -58.59 23.07
CA LYS A 109 -5.51 -58.50 23.59
C LYS A 109 -4.46 -58.58 22.47
N LEU A 110 -4.68 -59.44 21.47
CA LEU A 110 -3.77 -59.59 20.33
C LEU A 110 -3.72 -58.30 19.48
N LYS A 111 -4.88 -57.65 19.27
CA LYS A 111 -4.97 -56.38 18.56
C LYS A 111 -4.20 -55.27 19.29
N GLN A 112 -4.33 -55.20 20.61
CA GLN A 112 -3.58 -54.26 21.44
C GLN A 112 -2.05 -54.45 21.33
N GLU A 113 -1.56 -55.70 21.35
CA GLU A 113 -0.13 -55.99 21.19
C GLU A 113 0.39 -55.65 19.78
N GLN A 114 -0.45 -55.80 18.74
CA GLN A 114 -0.11 -55.41 17.36
C GLN A 114 -0.06 -53.90 17.17
N GLU A 115 -0.99 -53.16 17.78
CA GLU A 115 -1.02 -51.68 17.75
C GLU A 115 0.20 -51.08 18.46
N LEU A 116 0.61 -51.64 19.61
CA LEU A 116 1.82 -51.23 20.33
C LEU A 116 3.09 -51.47 19.51
N LYS A 117 3.22 -52.63 18.84
CA LYS A 117 4.36 -52.94 17.95
C LYS A 117 4.41 -52.06 16.70
N LEU A 118 3.26 -51.58 16.21
CA LEU A 118 3.19 -50.62 15.10
C LEU A 118 3.64 -49.22 15.55
N TYR A 119 3.37 -48.83 16.80
CA TYR A 119 3.82 -47.57 17.39
C TYR A 119 5.34 -47.55 17.59
N GLU A 120 5.91 -48.59 18.20
CA GLU A 120 7.37 -48.70 18.45
C GLU A 120 8.19 -48.71 17.15
N ASN A 121 7.70 -49.38 16.10
CA ASN A 121 8.40 -49.42 14.80
C ASN A 121 8.34 -48.09 14.03
N ASN A 122 7.34 -47.23 14.29
CA ASN A 122 7.25 -45.91 13.67
C ASN A 122 8.12 -44.86 14.39
N GLU A 123 8.28 -44.95 15.71
CA GLU A 123 9.19 -44.06 16.46
C GLU A 123 10.66 -44.28 16.09
N VAL A 124 11.12 -45.54 16.04
CA VAL A 124 12.52 -45.86 15.69
C VAL A 124 12.87 -45.44 14.26
N LYS A 125 11.92 -45.58 13.33
CA LYS A 125 12.10 -45.19 11.93
C LYS A 125 12.09 -43.66 11.75
N ASN A 126 11.28 -42.95 12.53
CA ASN A 126 11.24 -41.49 12.54
C ASN A 126 12.48 -40.89 13.21
N GLN A 127 12.98 -41.46 14.32
CA GLN A 127 14.24 -41.02 14.96
C GLN A 127 15.43 -41.16 14.01
N TYR A 128 15.58 -42.31 13.33
CA TYR A 128 16.68 -42.53 12.40
C TYR A 128 16.66 -41.60 11.17
N LEU A 129 15.48 -41.30 10.62
CA LEU A 129 15.32 -40.31 9.55
C LEU A 129 15.60 -38.87 10.01
N THR A 130 15.33 -38.57 11.28
CA THR A 130 15.58 -37.27 11.88
C THR A 130 17.09 -37.04 12.08
N ASP A 131 17.83 -38.04 12.58
CA ASP A 131 19.27 -37.94 12.82
C ASP A 131 20.10 -37.83 11.52
N VAL A 132 19.78 -38.65 10.50
CA VAL A 132 20.47 -38.62 9.19
C VAL A 132 20.27 -37.28 8.48
N PHE A 133 19.15 -36.60 8.71
CA PHE A 133 18.86 -35.28 8.14
C PHE A 133 19.43 -34.13 8.99
N ILE A 134 19.49 -34.25 10.32
CA ILE A 134 20.19 -33.32 11.22
C ILE A 134 21.68 -33.26 10.87
N ASP A 135 22.31 -34.39 10.61
CA ASP A 135 23.75 -34.47 10.30
C ASP A 135 24.11 -33.86 8.93
N LYS A 136 23.15 -33.72 8.01
CA LYS A 136 23.35 -33.03 6.72
C LYS A 136 23.36 -31.51 6.82
N HIS A 137 22.87 -30.92 7.92
CA HIS A 137 22.74 -29.46 8.09
C HIS A 137 23.36 -29.02 9.43
N PRO A 138 24.67 -28.71 9.48
CA PRO A 138 25.42 -28.47 10.72
C PRO A 138 24.88 -27.31 11.58
N LEU A 139 24.42 -26.22 10.93
CA LEU A 139 23.84 -25.06 11.63
C LEU A 139 22.52 -25.40 12.31
N LEU A 140 21.73 -26.26 11.68
CA LEU A 140 20.46 -26.72 12.22
C LEU A 140 20.66 -27.63 13.44
N LYS A 141 21.68 -28.49 13.40
CA LYS A 141 22.10 -29.32 14.55
C LYS A 141 22.49 -28.47 15.76
N PHE A 142 23.21 -27.37 15.53
CA PHE A 142 23.64 -26.47 16.60
C PHE A 142 22.47 -25.69 17.22
N LEU A 143 21.53 -25.22 16.40
CA LEU A 143 20.36 -24.47 16.85
C LEU A 143 19.41 -25.31 17.72
N ILE A 144 19.15 -26.55 17.31
CA ILE A 144 18.29 -27.49 18.05
C ILE A 144 18.93 -27.85 19.40
N LYS A 145 20.26 -28.11 19.40
CA LYS A 145 21.01 -28.41 20.62
C LYS A 145 21.01 -27.23 21.60
N TRP A 146 21.21 -26.00 21.10
CA TRP A 146 21.16 -24.79 21.91
C TRP A 146 19.79 -24.55 22.55
N TYR A 147 18.69 -24.85 21.83
CA TYR A 147 17.34 -24.70 22.36
C TYR A 147 17.04 -25.74 23.46
N GLN A 148 17.42 -27.00 23.24
CA GLN A 148 17.25 -28.08 24.22
C GLN A 148 18.07 -27.88 25.50
N GLU A 149 19.17 -27.12 25.44
CA GLU A 149 20.03 -26.83 26.59
C GLU A 149 19.57 -25.61 27.42
N ASN A 150 18.67 -24.75 26.91
CA ASN A 150 18.24 -23.49 27.55
C ASN A 150 16.80 -23.51 28.10
N ASP A 151 16.18 -24.68 28.21
CA ASP A 151 14.83 -24.90 28.75
C ASP A 151 14.79 -24.79 30.30
N SER A 152 15.46 -23.78 30.87
CA SER A 152 15.42 -23.45 32.30
C SER A 152 14.39 -22.36 32.59
N GLU A 153 13.65 -22.54 33.68
CA GLU A 153 12.30 -22.02 33.98
C GLU A 153 12.08 -20.48 34.07
N ASP A 154 13.02 -19.62 33.65
CA ASP A 154 12.97 -18.16 33.97
C ASP A 154 12.77 -17.18 32.79
N ASN A 155 12.49 -17.66 31.56
CA ASN A 155 12.44 -16.80 30.34
C ASN A 155 11.05 -16.68 29.66
N THR A 156 9.98 -16.75 30.44
CA THR A 156 8.59 -16.97 29.95
C THR A 156 7.92 -15.84 29.16
N LYS A 157 8.61 -14.73 28.82
CA LYS A 157 8.05 -13.70 27.91
C LYS A 157 8.95 -13.32 26.74
N ALA A 158 10.21 -13.76 26.70
CA ALA A 158 11.18 -13.14 25.81
C ALA A 158 11.21 -13.71 24.39
N ASN A 159 10.60 -14.87 24.10
CA ASN A 159 10.87 -15.57 22.84
C ASN A 159 9.72 -16.47 22.30
N GLU A 160 8.45 -16.11 22.49
CA GLU A 160 7.30 -16.90 21.97
C GLU A 160 7.42 -17.21 20.46
N PHE A 161 7.88 -16.24 19.65
CA PHE A 161 8.14 -16.45 18.23
C PHE A 161 9.24 -17.48 17.95
N LEU A 162 10.38 -17.42 18.67
CA LEU A 162 11.49 -18.36 18.45
C LEU A 162 11.10 -19.78 18.86
N THR A 163 10.38 -19.94 19.98
CA THR A 163 9.80 -21.22 20.39
C THR A 163 8.86 -21.76 19.30
N SER A 164 7.92 -20.93 18.82
CA SER A 164 7.02 -21.31 17.72
C SER A 164 7.76 -21.69 16.44
N PHE A 165 8.85 -20.99 16.12
CA PHE A 165 9.68 -21.24 14.94
C PHE A 165 10.41 -22.59 15.03
N VAL A 166 11.00 -22.90 16.19
CA VAL A 166 11.69 -24.18 16.45
C VAL A 166 10.69 -25.34 16.49
N ASP A 167 9.55 -25.17 17.16
CA ASP A 167 8.50 -26.19 17.23
C ASP A 167 7.96 -26.52 15.83
N ASN A 168 7.68 -25.51 15.01
CA ASN A 168 7.18 -25.71 13.65
C ASN A 168 8.19 -26.50 12.79
N LEU A 169 9.48 -26.20 12.95
CA LEU A 169 10.57 -26.95 12.32
C LEU A 169 10.56 -28.41 12.76
N VAL A 170 10.46 -28.70 14.05
CA VAL A 170 10.45 -30.07 14.58
C VAL A 170 9.22 -30.82 14.10
N PHE A 171 8.03 -30.22 14.18
CA PHE A 171 6.78 -30.84 13.73
C PHE A 171 6.75 -31.09 12.22
N ASN A 172 7.18 -30.14 11.40
CA ASN A 172 7.19 -30.35 9.95
C ASN A 172 8.20 -31.40 9.52
N ARG A 173 9.26 -31.65 10.29
CA ARG A 173 10.20 -32.74 10.01
C ARG A 173 9.59 -34.13 10.18
N THR A 174 8.57 -34.28 11.02
CA THR A 174 7.79 -35.53 11.14
C THR A 174 6.81 -35.75 9.98
N ARG A 175 6.62 -34.74 9.12
CA ARG A 175 5.66 -34.74 8.01
C ARG A 175 6.38 -34.90 6.67
N SER A 176 5.69 -35.46 5.69
CA SER A 176 6.16 -35.41 4.29
C SER A 176 6.22 -33.96 3.81
N SER A 177 7.17 -33.62 2.93
CA SER A 177 7.35 -32.27 2.37
C SER A 177 6.10 -31.63 1.76
N ASN A 178 5.18 -32.44 1.23
CA ASN A 178 3.90 -31.98 0.69
C ASN A 178 2.86 -31.60 1.76
N ASN A 179 3.12 -31.92 3.04
CA ASN A 179 2.19 -31.76 4.17
C ASN A 179 2.74 -30.82 5.25
N PHE A 180 3.76 -30.01 4.95
CA PHE A 180 4.24 -29.00 5.89
C PHE A 180 3.13 -28.01 6.24
N ARG A 181 2.98 -27.68 7.52
CA ARG A 181 2.01 -26.68 8.02
C ARG A 181 2.74 -25.62 8.81
N TYR A 182 2.38 -24.37 8.57
CA TYR A 182 3.03 -23.21 9.17
C TYR A 182 2.03 -22.47 10.06
N THR A 183 2.50 -22.02 11.23
CA THR A 183 1.75 -21.12 12.11
C THR A 183 1.62 -19.74 11.45
N GLU A 184 0.63 -18.95 11.90
CA GLU A 184 0.36 -17.64 11.30
C GLU A 184 1.51 -16.65 11.49
N SER A 185 2.18 -16.70 12.65
CA SER A 185 3.40 -15.93 12.93
C SER A 185 4.52 -16.23 11.93
N ILE A 186 4.74 -17.50 11.59
CA ILE A 186 5.75 -17.93 10.61
C ILE A 186 5.37 -17.50 9.20
N LYS A 187 4.08 -17.60 8.81
CA LYS A 187 3.63 -17.10 7.51
C LYS A 187 3.84 -15.59 7.37
N LYS A 188 3.54 -14.82 8.42
CA LYS A 188 3.79 -13.36 8.49
C LYS A 188 5.29 -13.05 8.40
N PHE A 189 6.12 -13.77 9.16
CA PHE A 189 7.57 -13.65 9.10
C PHE A 189 8.13 -13.97 7.70
N ALA A 190 7.71 -15.08 7.11
CA ALA A 190 8.11 -15.49 5.77
C ALA A 190 7.73 -14.45 4.71
N THR A 191 6.54 -13.86 4.84
CA THR A 191 6.07 -12.77 3.97
C THR A 191 6.95 -11.53 4.12
N CYS A 192 7.23 -11.10 5.36
CA CYS A 192 8.14 -9.99 5.63
C CYS A 192 9.54 -10.23 5.06
N LEU A 193 10.10 -11.42 5.31
CA LEU A 193 11.42 -11.83 4.85
C LEU A 193 11.51 -11.82 3.32
N TYR A 194 10.49 -12.31 2.64
CA TYR A 194 10.45 -12.29 1.17
C TYR A 194 10.35 -10.88 0.60
N ILE A 195 9.54 -10.00 1.20
CA ILE A 195 9.35 -8.65 0.69
C ILE A 195 10.61 -7.80 0.95
N LEU A 196 11.24 -7.92 2.12
CA LEU A 196 12.42 -7.13 2.51
C LEU A 196 13.72 -7.70 1.93
N GLY A 197 13.92 -9.02 2.00
CA GLY A 197 15.14 -9.69 1.55
C GLY A 197 15.12 -10.09 0.07
N GLY A 198 13.96 -10.07 -0.57
CA GLY A 198 13.78 -10.49 -1.95
C GLY A 198 13.83 -12.01 -2.13
N LYS A 199 13.53 -12.45 -3.37
CA LYS A 199 13.40 -13.88 -3.70
C LYS A 199 14.65 -14.70 -3.41
N GLN A 200 15.83 -14.16 -3.67
CA GLN A 200 17.08 -14.93 -3.53
C GLN A 200 17.46 -15.13 -2.07
N CYS A 201 17.32 -14.10 -1.22
CA CYS A 201 17.53 -14.24 0.22
C CYS A 201 16.53 -15.26 0.80
N TYR A 202 15.26 -15.15 0.41
CA TYR A 202 14.22 -16.09 0.84
C TYR A 202 14.53 -17.53 0.43
N GLU A 203 14.87 -17.78 -0.83
CA GLU A 203 15.22 -19.12 -1.32
C GLU A 203 16.51 -19.66 -0.69
N PHE A 204 17.51 -18.80 -0.46
CA PHE A 204 18.72 -19.18 0.25
C PHE A 204 18.39 -19.69 1.66
N ILE A 205 17.57 -18.97 2.41
CA ILE A 205 17.14 -19.40 3.75
C ILE A 205 16.31 -20.67 3.67
N ARG A 206 15.37 -20.76 2.71
CA ARG A 206 14.49 -21.94 2.53
C ARG A 206 15.27 -23.22 2.23
N LEU A 207 16.31 -23.13 1.39
CA LEU A 207 17.15 -24.27 1.02
C LEU A 207 18.06 -24.71 2.16
N ASN A 208 18.53 -23.78 2.99
CA ASN A 208 19.41 -24.08 4.13
C ASN A 208 18.65 -24.46 5.41
N LEU A 209 17.37 -24.06 5.53
CA LEU A 209 16.48 -24.37 6.65
C LEU A 209 15.15 -24.97 6.15
N PRO A 210 15.15 -26.18 5.56
CA PRO A 210 13.94 -26.77 5.00
C PRO A 210 12.92 -27.11 6.09
N GLY A 211 11.63 -26.89 5.78
CA GLY A 211 10.52 -27.10 6.71
C GLY A 211 10.22 -25.92 7.63
N THR A 212 11.08 -24.89 7.67
CA THR A 212 10.89 -23.70 8.52
C THR A 212 9.99 -22.64 7.92
N ILE A 213 10.11 -22.40 6.61
CA ILE A 213 9.36 -21.37 5.90
C ILE A 213 8.62 -21.95 4.68
N PRO A 214 7.47 -21.37 4.29
CA PRO A 214 6.66 -21.85 3.16
C PRO A 214 7.40 -21.89 1.83
N ASN A 215 6.91 -22.71 0.91
CA ASN A 215 7.37 -22.67 -0.49
C ASN A 215 6.85 -21.40 -1.21
N MET A 216 7.42 -21.10 -2.38
CA MET A 216 7.06 -19.90 -3.15
C MET A 216 5.61 -19.87 -3.64
N SER A 217 5.00 -21.03 -3.90
CA SER A 217 3.60 -21.09 -4.34
C SER A 217 2.67 -20.70 -3.19
N THR A 218 2.84 -21.33 -2.02
CA THR A 218 2.13 -20.99 -0.79
C THR A 218 2.34 -19.53 -0.41
N LEU A 219 3.56 -19.01 -0.57
CA LEU A 219 3.83 -17.59 -0.30
C LEU A 219 3.09 -16.65 -1.26
N ARG A 220 3.03 -16.98 -2.56
CA ARG A 220 2.23 -16.20 -3.52
C ARG A 220 0.76 -16.27 -3.18
N ASP A 221 0.26 -17.45 -2.79
CA ASP A 221 -1.13 -17.61 -2.38
C ASP A 221 -1.43 -16.76 -1.14
N LEU A 222 -0.53 -16.72 -0.16
CA LEU A 222 -0.67 -15.84 1.02
C LEU A 222 -0.70 -14.34 0.64
N ILE A 223 0.13 -13.92 -0.31
CA ILE A 223 0.14 -12.52 -0.79
C ILE A 223 -1.15 -12.23 -1.57
N ASN A 224 -1.60 -13.16 -2.41
CA ASN A 224 -2.80 -13.02 -3.24
C ASN A 224 -4.10 -13.16 -2.44
N GLN A 225 -4.10 -13.86 -1.32
CA GLN A 225 -5.24 -13.99 -0.41
C GLN A 225 -5.31 -12.84 0.61
N SER A 226 -4.30 -11.96 0.65
CA SER A 226 -4.34 -10.81 1.54
C SER A 226 -5.42 -9.81 1.11
N ASP A 227 -6.09 -9.20 2.09
CA ASP A 227 -7.04 -8.08 1.88
C ASP A 227 -6.37 -6.86 1.20
N MET A 228 -5.04 -6.88 1.12
CA MET A 228 -4.20 -5.85 0.52
C MET A 228 -3.96 -6.03 -0.98
N THR A 229 -4.57 -7.02 -1.63
CA THR A 229 -4.56 -7.19 -3.11
C THR A 229 -5.01 -5.93 -3.86
N LEU A 230 -4.14 -5.35 -4.68
CA LEU A 230 -4.46 -4.12 -5.42
C LEU A 230 -4.79 -4.47 -6.87
N THR A 231 -5.88 -3.90 -7.39
CA THR A 231 -6.17 -3.87 -8.82
C THR A 231 -6.16 -2.44 -9.34
N GLU A 232 -5.83 -2.26 -10.62
CA GLU A 232 -5.80 -0.93 -11.24
C GLU A 232 -7.18 -0.26 -11.17
N ALA A 233 -7.21 1.03 -10.82
CA ALA A 233 -8.42 1.85 -10.73
C ALA A 233 -9.47 1.40 -9.70
N GLU A 234 -9.14 0.43 -8.84
CA GLU A 234 -9.99 0.05 -7.72
C GLU A 234 -9.77 0.99 -6.52
N PHE A 235 -10.87 1.40 -5.88
CA PHE A 235 -10.84 2.16 -4.63
C PHE A 235 -11.18 1.25 -3.45
N LYS A 236 -10.27 1.20 -2.48
CA LYS A 236 -10.38 0.32 -1.30
C LYS A 236 -11.12 0.94 -0.12
N PHE A 237 -12.38 1.31 -0.33
CA PHE A 237 -13.18 1.91 0.74
C PHE A 237 -13.51 0.92 1.87
N GLU A 238 -13.67 -0.38 1.58
CA GLU A 238 -13.98 -1.38 2.63
C GLU A 238 -12.86 -1.50 3.67
N SER A 239 -11.61 -1.33 3.26
CA SER A 239 -10.46 -1.35 4.17
C SER A 239 -10.47 -0.16 5.14
N LEU A 240 -11.20 0.92 4.87
CA LEU A 240 -11.28 2.08 5.75
C LEU A 240 -11.93 1.75 7.11
N LYS A 241 -12.81 0.74 7.16
CA LYS A 241 -13.43 0.27 8.42
C LYS A 241 -12.41 -0.19 9.46
N GLN A 242 -11.26 -0.70 9.01
CA GLN A 242 -10.21 -1.22 9.91
C GLN A 242 -9.54 -0.12 10.72
N PHE A 243 -9.57 1.12 10.24
CA PHE A 243 -8.82 2.23 10.84
C PHE A 243 -9.54 2.93 12.00
N HIS A 244 -10.78 2.52 12.35
CA HIS A 244 -11.59 3.02 13.48
C HIS A 244 -11.60 4.55 13.63
N ALA A 245 -11.36 5.29 12.55
CA ALA A 245 -11.14 6.71 12.59
C ALA A 245 -12.40 7.43 12.12
N GLY A 246 -13.00 8.23 13.00
CA GLY A 246 -14.12 9.10 12.61
C GLY A 246 -13.73 10.10 11.51
N PHE A 247 -12.43 10.40 11.37
CA PHE A 247 -11.92 11.38 10.42
C PHE A 247 -10.66 10.90 9.66
N GLY A 248 -10.47 11.42 8.45
CA GLY A 248 -9.22 11.24 7.72
C GLY A 248 -8.94 12.35 6.71
N PHE A 249 -7.74 12.33 6.14
CA PHE A 249 -7.25 13.32 5.19
C PHE A 249 -6.68 12.60 3.97
N CYS A 250 -7.01 13.05 2.77
CA CYS A 250 -6.59 12.39 1.53
C CYS A 250 -5.45 13.16 0.87
N SER A 251 -4.52 12.46 0.23
CA SER A 251 -3.52 13.07 -0.63
C SER A 251 -3.50 12.44 -2.02
N GLU A 252 -3.31 13.26 -3.04
CA GLU A 252 -3.30 12.85 -4.43
C GLU A 252 -2.04 13.38 -5.13
N ASP A 253 -1.35 12.51 -5.86
CA ASP A 253 -0.15 12.88 -6.61
C ASP A 253 0.12 11.91 -7.77
N THR A 254 0.90 12.37 -8.75
CA THR A 254 1.23 11.61 -9.96
C THR A 254 2.72 11.37 -10.11
N THR A 255 3.10 10.26 -10.72
CA THR A 255 4.52 9.96 -10.98
C THR A 255 4.74 9.34 -12.36
N GLY A 256 5.90 9.62 -12.96
CA GLY A 256 6.27 9.07 -14.27
C GLY A 256 6.47 7.56 -14.24
N VAL A 257 5.93 6.86 -15.25
CA VAL A 257 6.05 5.40 -15.43
C VAL A 257 6.54 5.04 -16.83
N ILE A 258 7.04 3.81 -16.97
CA ILE A 258 7.44 3.27 -18.27
C ILE A 258 6.16 2.91 -19.06
N PRO A 259 5.92 3.53 -20.24
CA PRO A 259 4.79 3.18 -21.08
C PRO A 259 4.97 1.74 -21.61
N LYS A 260 4.18 0.79 -21.09
CA LYS A 260 4.25 -0.61 -21.52
C LYS A 260 2.95 -1.34 -21.25
N LEU A 261 2.46 -2.06 -22.26
CA LEU A 261 1.26 -2.88 -22.17
C LEU A 261 1.59 -4.24 -21.56
N GLU A 262 0.86 -4.64 -20.52
CA GLU A 262 1.05 -5.91 -19.81
C GLU A 262 -0.30 -6.57 -19.51
N TYR A 263 -0.37 -7.89 -19.60
CA TYR A 263 -1.61 -8.63 -19.36
C TYR A 263 -1.68 -9.11 -17.90
N ASP A 264 -2.77 -8.82 -17.21
CA ASP A 264 -3.05 -9.35 -15.88
C ASP A 264 -4.00 -10.54 -15.95
N SER A 265 -3.47 -11.72 -15.61
CA SER A 265 -4.23 -12.97 -15.63
C SER A 265 -5.27 -13.07 -14.52
N SER A 266 -5.13 -12.31 -13.42
CA SER A 266 -6.06 -12.37 -12.30
C SER A 266 -7.40 -11.70 -12.63
N THR A 267 -7.34 -10.58 -13.35
CA THR A 267 -8.50 -9.78 -13.76
C THR A 267 -8.88 -9.98 -15.23
N ASN A 268 -8.11 -10.77 -15.99
CA ASN A 268 -8.24 -10.93 -17.44
C ASN A 268 -8.23 -9.58 -18.19
N SER A 269 -7.40 -8.63 -17.74
CA SER A 269 -7.36 -7.27 -18.27
C SER A 269 -5.96 -6.86 -18.75
N PHE A 270 -5.91 -5.83 -19.58
CA PHE A 270 -4.69 -5.23 -20.10
C PHE A 270 -4.37 -3.94 -19.35
N ILE A 271 -3.18 -3.89 -18.75
CA ILE A 271 -2.69 -2.80 -17.91
C ILE A 271 -1.60 -2.03 -18.67
N GLY A 272 -1.57 -0.71 -18.51
CA GLY A 272 -0.52 0.17 -19.04
C GLY A 272 -0.97 1.13 -20.14
N LEU A 273 -2.23 1.04 -20.58
CA LEU A 273 -2.92 2.11 -21.30
C LEU A 273 -3.43 3.14 -20.30
N ALA A 274 -3.63 4.37 -20.74
CA ALA A 274 -4.29 5.39 -19.93
C ALA A 274 -5.70 4.91 -19.58
N THR A 275 -6.01 4.80 -18.28
CA THR A 275 -7.32 4.34 -17.82
C THR A 275 -8.36 5.40 -18.19
N PRO A 276 -9.48 5.03 -18.82
CA PRO A 276 -10.55 5.98 -19.12
C PRO A 276 -11.16 6.54 -17.84
N ILE A 277 -11.23 7.87 -17.78
CA ILE A 277 -11.80 8.61 -16.67
C ILE A 277 -13.19 9.06 -17.12
N ILE A 278 -14.24 8.47 -16.53
CA ILE A 278 -15.63 8.81 -16.81
C ILE A 278 -16.13 9.63 -15.62
N ASP A 279 -16.48 10.89 -15.86
CA ASP A 279 -16.91 11.84 -14.83
C ASP A 279 -15.94 11.91 -13.63
N GLY A 280 -14.63 11.94 -13.89
CA GLY A 280 -13.60 11.98 -12.84
C GLY A 280 -13.22 10.64 -12.22
N ILE A 281 -13.99 9.58 -12.48
CA ILE A 281 -13.78 8.27 -11.87
C ILE A 281 -13.08 7.34 -12.88
N PRO A 282 -11.96 6.71 -12.52
CA PRO A 282 -11.28 5.77 -13.40
C PRO A 282 -12.08 4.46 -13.51
N SER A 283 -12.17 3.94 -14.73
CA SER A 283 -12.93 2.71 -15.01
C SER A 283 -12.10 1.46 -14.71
N LYS A 284 -12.54 0.67 -13.72
CA LYS A 284 -11.90 -0.61 -13.37
C LYS A 284 -11.99 -1.61 -14.52
N GLN A 285 -10.91 -2.36 -14.75
CA GLN A 285 -10.86 -3.48 -15.69
C GLN A 285 -11.41 -3.14 -17.09
N TYR A 286 -11.21 -1.90 -17.56
CA TYR A 286 -11.82 -1.41 -18.79
C TYR A 286 -11.32 -2.14 -20.04
N TYR A 287 -10.00 -2.36 -20.12
CA TYR A 287 -9.39 -3.01 -21.28
C TYR A 287 -9.42 -4.53 -21.10
N GLN A 288 -10.48 -5.16 -21.60
CA GLN A 288 -10.60 -6.60 -21.74
C GLN A 288 -10.75 -6.95 -23.22
N ALA A 289 -10.06 -7.99 -23.64
CA ALA A 289 -10.17 -8.51 -24.99
C ALA A 289 -10.12 -10.03 -24.94
N ASP A 290 -11.09 -10.66 -25.61
CA ASP A 290 -11.14 -12.11 -25.80
C ASP A 290 -10.68 -12.53 -27.19
N LYS A 291 -10.62 -11.58 -28.15
CA LYS A 291 -9.98 -11.75 -29.46
C LYS A 291 -8.73 -10.88 -29.59
N PHE A 292 -7.81 -11.30 -30.46
CA PHE A 292 -6.58 -10.57 -30.73
C PHE A 292 -6.85 -9.26 -31.50
N ASP A 293 -7.81 -9.24 -32.41
CA ASP A 293 -8.18 -8.03 -33.16
C ASP A 293 -8.74 -6.94 -32.23
N ASP A 294 -9.58 -7.31 -31.25
CA ASP A 294 -10.07 -6.38 -30.23
C ASP A 294 -8.90 -5.76 -29.45
N LEU A 295 -7.89 -6.54 -29.09
CA LEU A 295 -6.68 -6.03 -28.43
C LEU A 295 -5.91 -5.05 -29.33
N LYS A 296 -5.82 -5.35 -30.63
CA LYS A 296 -5.14 -4.47 -31.58
C LYS A 296 -5.88 -3.15 -31.76
N ILE A 297 -7.21 -3.20 -31.90
CA ILE A 297 -8.06 -2.00 -31.94
C ILE A 297 -7.87 -1.19 -30.66
N ILE A 298 -7.92 -1.83 -29.49
CA ILE A 298 -7.69 -1.17 -28.19
C ILE A 298 -6.31 -0.49 -28.16
N TYR A 299 -5.27 -1.16 -28.65
CA TYR A 299 -3.90 -0.62 -28.65
C TYR A 299 -3.73 0.57 -29.60
N ASP A 300 -4.30 0.48 -30.82
CA ASP A 300 -4.15 1.52 -31.84
C ASP A 300 -5.01 2.78 -31.52
N SER A 301 -6.12 2.60 -30.79
CA SER A 301 -7.06 3.69 -30.45
C SER A 301 -6.80 4.39 -29.11
N ASN A 302 -5.95 3.82 -28.23
CA ASN A 302 -5.74 4.36 -26.88
C ASN A 302 -4.27 4.73 -26.63
N GLU A 303 -4.06 5.79 -25.88
CA GLU A 303 -2.72 6.23 -25.49
C GLU A 303 -2.15 5.37 -24.36
N MET A 304 -0.85 5.15 -24.40
CA MET A 304 -0.11 4.52 -23.31
C MET A 304 -0.05 5.45 -22.08
N ALA A 305 -0.16 4.88 -20.89
CA ALA A 305 0.00 5.64 -19.65
C ALA A 305 1.46 6.06 -19.48
N SER A 306 1.70 7.38 -19.44
CA SER A 306 3.00 7.98 -19.10
C SER A 306 3.11 8.35 -17.63
N LEU A 307 1.96 8.54 -16.98
CA LEU A 307 1.84 8.90 -15.57
C LEU A 307 1.01 7.85 -14.82
N LEU A 308 1.27 7.74 -13.53
CA LEU A 308 0.51 6.95 -12.59
C LEU A 308 -0.03 7.87 -11.50
N ASN A 309 -1.35 7.93 -11.35
CA ASN A 309 -2.01 8.68 -10.28
C ASN A 309 -2.21 7.78 -9.05
N VAL A 310 -1.97 8.34 -7.86
CA VAL A 310 -2.08 7.64 -6.58
C VAL A 310 -2.89 8.46 -5.60
N HIS A 311 -3.78 7.76 -4.88
CA HIS A 311 -4.64 8.31 -3.84
C HIS A 311 -4.27 7.66 -2.51
N MET A 312 -3.80 8.45 -1.55
CA MET A 312 -3.48 7.99 -0.20
C MET A 312 -4.50 8.55 0.79
N PHE A 313 -4.75 7.77 1.84
CA PHE A 313 -5.62 8.14 2.95
C PHE A 313 -4.82 8.11 4.26
N GLN A 314 -4.80 9.23 4.96
CA GLN A 314 -4.21 9.36 6.29
C GLN A 314 -5.34 9.42 7.32
N SER A 315 -5.42 8.42 8.19
CA SER A 315 -6.36 8.42 9.31
C SER A 315 -5.91 9.42 10.38
N ILE A 316 -6.89 10.09 10.98
CA ILE A 316 -6.71 10.99 12.12
C ILE A 316 -7.36 10.28 13.31
N SER A 317 -6.53 9.76 14.22
CA SER A 317 -7.01 9.07 15.42
C SER A 317 -7.89 9.99 16.26
N THR A 318 -9.04 9.46 16.67
CA THR A 318 -9.92 10.05 17.69
C THR A 318 -9.61 9.55 19.09
N GLU A 319 -8.74 8.54 19.24
CA GLU A 319 -8.36 7.97 20.52
C GLU A 319 -7.15 8.70 21.13
N ASP A 320 -7.13 8.84 22.46
CA ASP A 320 -6.09 9.54 23.24
C ASP A 320 -4.72 8.83 23.23
N ALA A 321 -4.58 7.71 22.52
CA ALA A 321 -3.31 7.04 22.30
C ALA A 321 -2.49 7.80 21.24
N VAL A 322 -1.80 8.85 21.70
CA VAL A 322 -0.88 9.72 20.92
C VAL A 322 0.24 8.93 20.22
N THR A 323 0.44 7.65 20.55
CA THR A 323 1.68 6.92 20.23
C THR A 323 1.64 6.04 18.99
N ASN A 324 0.48 5.66 18.44
CA ASN A 324 0.39 4.73 17.30
C ASN A 324 -0.63 5.17 16.24
N PHE A 325 -0.33 6.25 15.50
CA PHE A 325 -1.13 6.61 14.34
C PHE A 325 -0.92 5.59 13.21
N PRO A 326 -1.99 5.13 12.54
CA PRO A 326 -1.86 4.26 11.39
C PRO A 326 -1.13 5.01 10.27
N LYS A 327 -0.22 4.29 9.59
CA LYS A 327 0.49 4.81 8.42
C LYS A 327 -0.50 5.15 7.29
N PRO A 328 -0.13 6.06 6.38
CA PRO A 328 -0.93 6.34 5.19
C PRO A 328 -1.30 5.05 4.45
N PHE A 329 -2.58 4.90 4.14
CA PHE A 329 -3.14 3.77 3.41
C PHE A 329 -3.29 4.12 1.93
N LEU A 330 -2.92 3.19 1.04
CA LEU A 330 -3.14 3.37 -0.40
C LEU A 330 -4.59 3.06 -0.74
N LEU A 331 -5.34 4.10 -1.12
CA LEU A 331 -6.75 3.99 -1.47
C LEU A 331 -6.97 3.53 -2.91
N SER A 332 -6.22 4.09 -3.87
CA SER A 332 -6.30 3.70 -5.29
C SER A 332 -5.04 4.10 -6.06
N ALA A 333 -4.74 3.38 -7.14
CA ALA A 333 -3.68 3.70 -8.09
C ALA A 333 -4.07 3.29 -9.53
N TYR A 334 -3.77 4.14 -10.51
CA TYR A 334 -4.09 3.86 -11.92
C TYR A 334 -3.24 4.67 -12.91
N GLY A 335 -3.03 4.12 -14.10
CA GLY A 335 -2.35 4.79 -15.20
C GLY A 335 -3.21 5.91 -15.80
N VAL A 336 -2.63 7.09 -15.99
CA VAL A 336 -3.31 8.26 -16.56
C VAL A 336 -2.45 8.91 -17.63
N ASN A 337 -3.11 9.71 -18.47
CA ASN A 337 -2.47 10.74 -19.28
C ASN A 337 -2.72 12.12 -18.64
N ASN A 338 -2.09 13.17 -19.16
CA ASN A 338 -2.28 14.53 -18.65
C ASN A 338 -3.55 15.22 -19.21
N LYS A 339 -4.57 14.46 -19.66
CA LYS A 339 -5.77 15.02 -20.32
C LYS A 339 -6.98 15.23 -19.40
N TYR A 340 -6.91 14.82 -18.13
CA TYR A 340 -8.01 15.04 -17.19
C TYR A 340 -8.18 16.53 -16.87
N THR A 341 -9.43 16.92 -16.62
CA THR A 341 -9.80 18.32 -16.36
C THR A 341 -9.90 18.62 -14.87
N THR A 342 -9.97 19.90 -14.52
CA THR A 342 -10.28 20.36 -13.16
C THR A 342 -11.62 19.82 -12.64
N MET A 343 -12.61 19.61 -13.51
CA MET A 343 -13.91 19.05 -13.10
C MET A 343 -13.83 17.56 -12.77
N ASP A 344 -12.98 16.82 -13.48
CA ASP A 344 -12.72 15.42 -13.19
C ASP A 344 -12.13 15.24 -11.79
N ILE A 345 -11.18 16.12 -11.41
CA ILE A 345 -10.62 16.15 -10.05
C ILE A 345 -11.72 16.38 -9.01
N LEU A 346 -12.60 17.36 -9.21
CA LEU A 346 -13.67 17.69 -8.26
C LEU A 346 -14.67 16.55 -8.08
N ARG A 347 -15.10 15.92 -9.18
CA ARG A 347 -16.01 14.78 -9.14
C ARG A 347 -15.37 13.59 -8.44
N ARG A 348 -14.08 13.36 -8.67
CA ARG A 348 -13.30 12.33 -7.99
C ARG A 348 -13.21 12.56 -6.49
N TRP A 349 -12.92 13.77 -6.04
CA TRP A 349 -12.89 14.10 -4.61
C TRP A 349 -14.25 13.90 -3.93
N MET A 350 -15.34 14.28 -4.61
CA MET A 350 -16.69 14.00 -4.13
C MET A 350 -16.99 12.51 -4.05
N TYR A 351 -16.61 11.74 -5.07
CA TYR A 351 -16.75 10.30 -5.06
C TYR A 351 -16.01 9.66 -3.89
N ILE A 352 -14.76 10.06 -3.64
CA ILE A 352 -13.96 9.59 -2.49
C ILE A 352 -14.63 9.95 -1.17
N PHE A 353 -15.16 11.17 -1.07
CA PHE A 353 -15.82 11.64 0.13
C PHE A 353 -17.08 10.85 0.48
N GLU A 354 -18.03 10.72 -0.46
CA GLU A 354 -19.30 10.02 -0.21
C GLU A 354 -19.06 8.54 0.12
N ASN A 355 -18.19 7.86 -0.64
CA ASN A 355 -17.90 6.45 -0.39
C ASN A 355 -17.15 6.21 0.93
N ALA A 356 -16.30 7.14 1.37
CA ALA A 356 -15.66 7.06 2.69
C ALA A 356 -16.68 7.31 3.81
N LEU A 357 -17.58 8.27 3.61
CA LEU A 357 -18.62 8.60 4.56
C LEU A 357 -19.60 7.43 4.77
N ASP A 358 -19.96 6.71 3.71
CA ASP A 358 -20.77 5.49 3.75
C ASP A 358 -20.13 4.38 4.60
N LYS A 359 -18.80 4.43 4.82
CA LYS A 359 -18.06 3.51 5.69
C LYS A 359 -17.82 4.07 7.09
N GLY A 360 -18.44 5.20 7.42
CA GLY A 360 -18.35 5.85 8.73
C GLY A 360 -17.13 6.77 8.91
N VAL A 361 -16.45 7.15 7.82
CA VAL A 361 -15.21 7.93 7.87
C VAL A 361 -15.39 9.27 7.18
N ARG A 362 -15.25 10.38 7.92
CA ARG A 362 -15.36 11.73 7.38
C ARG A 362 -14.02 12.23 6.84
N VAL A 363 -13.89 12.34 5.52
CA VAL A 363 -12.73 13.00 4.89
C VAL A 363 -12.79 14.50 5.19
N ILE A 364 -11.76 15.05 5.84
CA ILE A 364 -11.68 16.49 6.20
C ILE A 364 -11.25 17.32 4.99
N GLY A 365 -10.35 16.80 4.16
CA GLY A 365 -9.73 17.57 3.09
C GLY A 365 -8.80 16.77 2.20
N PHE A 366 -8.24 17.49 1.22
CA PHE A 366 -7.34 16.95 0.20
C PHE A 366 -6.04 17.75 0.14
N SER A 367 -4.92 17.06 -0.04
CA SER A 367 -3.63 17.66 -0.41
C SER A 367 -3.15 17.18 -1.78
N THR A 368 -2.49 18.07 -2.50
CA THR A 368 -1.92 17.79 -3.82
C THR A 368 -0.61 18.54 -4.01
N ASP A 369 0.12 18.19 -5.07
CA ASP A 369 1.16 19.07 -5.61
C ASP A 369 0.55 20.40 -6.09
N ALA A 370 1.38 21.42 -6.18
CA ALA A 370 1.11 22.77 -6.64
C ALA A 370 0.91 22.88 -8.15
N ASP A 371 0.44 21.83 -8.80
CA ASP A 371 0.02 21.85 -10.20
C ASP A 371 -1.24 22.72 -10.39
N ASN A 372 -1.31 23.40 -11.55
CA ASN A 372 -2.33 24.40 -11.84
C ASN A 372 -3.75 23.81 -11.89
N LYS A 373 -3.93 22.56 -12.35
CA LYS A 373 -5.25 21.92 -12.47
C LYS A 373 -5.83 21.61 -11.10
N TYR A 374 -4.99 21.12 -10.19
CA TYR A 374 -5.38 20.86 -8.80
C TYR A 374 -5.62 22.15 -8.02
N LEU A 375 -4.75 23.16 -8.18
CA LEU A 375 -4.97 24.47 -7.56
C LEU A 375 -6.30 25.09 -8.03
N SER A 376 -6.62 24.97 -9.31
CA SER A 376 -7.91 25.42 -9.86
C SER A 376 -9.09 24.66 -9.25
N ALA A 377 -8.97 23.34 -9.05
CA ALA A 377 -9.99 22.53 -8.40
C ALA A 377 -10.21 22.98 -6.94
N MET A 378 -9.13 23.16 -6.18
CA MET A 378 -9.20 23.63 -4.79
C MET A 378 -9.89 24.99 -4.68
N ARG A 379 -9.56 25.93 -5.58
CA ARG A 379 -10.18 27.26 -5.61
C ARG A 379 -11.67 27.20 -5.90
N LEU A 380 -12.06 26.41 -6.88
CA LEU A 380 -13.47 26.21 -7.23
C LEU A 380 -14.25 25.58 -6.08
N ALA A 381 -13.71 24.52 -5.47
CA ALA A 381 -14.37 23.81 -4.38
C ALA A 381 -14.53 24.66 -3.11
N SER A 382 -13.52 25.48 -2.80
CA SER A 382 -13.53 26.34 -1.61
C SER A 382 -14.23 27.69 -1.82
N ASN A 383 -14.69 27.97 -3.03
CA ASN A 383 -15.09 29.28 -3.51
C ASN A 383 -14.03 30.38 -3.28
N PHE A 384 -12.74 30.00 -3.28
CA PHE A 384 -11.63 30.91 -3.07
C PHE A 384 -11.31 31.68 -4.35
N PHE A 385 -11.95 32.85 -4.51
CA PHE A 385 -11.89 33.68 -5.71
C PHE A 385 -12.18 32.87 -6.99
N ALA A 386 -13.16 31.98 -6.90
CA ALA A 386 -13.73 31.19 -7.99
C ALA A 386 -15.11 30.71 -7.52
N SER A 387 -16.02 30.38 -8.43
CA SER A 387 -17.36 29.93 -8.05
C SER A 387 -17.87 28.81 -8.95
N LEU A 388 -18.47 27.79 -8.34
CA LEU A 388 -19.22 26.73 -9.01
C LEU A 388 -20.74 26.95 -8.84
N PRO A 389 -21.41 27.74 -9.68
CA PRO A 389 -22.83 28.05 -9.50
C PRO A 389 -23.74 26.81 -9.49
N ASN A 390 -23.36 25.77 -10.24
CA ASN A 390 -24.12 24.52 -10.38
C ASN A 390 -23.73 23.44 -9.36
N PHE A 391 -22.67 23.63 -8.57
CA PHE A 391 -22.16 22.64 -7.62
C PHE A 391 -21.89 23.28 -6.26
N LYS A 392 -22.94 23.38 -5.44
CA LYS A 392 -22.93 24.09 -4.15
C LYS A 392 -22.45 23.20 -3.01
N LEU A 393 -21.13 22.98 -2.98
CA LEU A 393 -20.44 22.23 -1.91
C LEU A 393 -20.67 22.82 -0.52
N ASP A 394 -20.81 24.14 -0.44
CA ASP A 394 -21.05 24.91 0.79
C ASP A 394 -22.40 24.58 1.45
N LYS A 395 -23.36 24.04 0.69
CA LYS A 395 -24.70 23.68 1.17
C LYS A 395 -24.84 22.21 1.53
N HIS A 396 -23.78 21.43 1.41
CA HIS A 396 -23.82 20.01 1.73
C HIS A 396 -24.15 19.78 3.22
N GLN A 397 -24.88 18.72 3.55
CA GLN A 397 -25.35 18.46 4.92
C GLN A 397 -24.18 18.23 5.91
N HIS A 398 -23.05 17.72 5.41
CA HIS A 398 -21.83 17.48 6.19
C HIS A 398 -20.81 18.61 6.10
N ALA A 399 -21.15 19.76 5.52
CA ALA A 399 -20.25 20.90 5.45
C ALA A 399 -19.90 21.43 6.85
N PHE A 400 -18.61 21.67 7.07
CA PHE A 400 -18.10 22.31 8.27
C PHE A 400 -18.48 23.78 8.29
N ARG A 401 -18.79 24.31 9.47
CA ARG A 401 -19.19 25.71 9.63
C ARG A 401 -18.28 26.42 10.61
N ILE A 402 -17.82 27.62 10.28
CA ILE A 402 -17.06 28.46 11.19
C ILE A 402 -17.74 29.80 11.43
N ASN A 403 -17.64 30.28 12.67
CA ASN A 403 -18.00 31.64 13.02
C ASN A 403 -16.83 32.58 12.73
N ILE A 404 -17.02 33.48 11.76
CA ILE A 404 -16.03 34.49 11.38
C ILE A 404 -16.52 35.86 11.88
N PRO A 405 -15.73 36.58 12.69
CA PRO A 405 -16.03 37.96 13.05
C PRO A 405 -16.17 38.86 11.81
N LYS A 406 -17.14 39.78 11.81
CA LYS A 406 -17.40 40.69 10.67
C LYS A 406 -16.20 41.57 10.33
N ASP A 407 -15.34 41.83 11.31
CA ASP A 407 -14.19 42.72 11.18
C ASP A 407 -12.98 42.02 10.52
N TRP A 408 -13.06 40.72 10.24
CA TRP A 408 -11.99 39.96 9.58
C TRP A 408 -12.02 40.14 8.06
N THR A 409 -11.72 41.35 7.60
CA THR A 409 -11.65 41.67 6.16
C THR A 409 -10.46 41.01 5.46
N TRP A 410 -9.53 40.45 6.23
CA TRP A 410 -8.30 39.79 5.77
C TRP A 410 -8.48 38.29 5.49
N PHE A 411 -9.61 37.71 5.91
CA PHE A 411 -9.94 36.30 5.72
C PHE A 411 -10.94 36.13 4.56
N TYR A 412 -10.59 35.32 3.56
CA TYR A 412 -11.32 35.24 2.30
C TYR A 412 -12.10 33.94 2.05
N LEU A 413 -12.01 32.93 2.92
CA LEU A 413 -12.82 31.71 2.78
C LEU A 413 -14.25 31.92 3.29
N ASN A 414 -15.21 31.25 2.66
CA ASN A 414 -16.59 31.23 3.13
C ASN A 414 -16.73 30.53 4.48
N THR A 415 -17.76 30.89 5.24
CA THR A 415 -18.07 30.31 6.56
C THR A 415 -18.49 28.84 6.54
N SER A 416 -18.79 28.29 5.35
CA SER A 416 -19.21 26.90 5.17
C SER A 416 -18.34 26.24 4.11
N GLN A 417 -17.69 25.12 4.45
CA GLN A 417 -16.77 24.40 3.59
C GLN A 417 -16.98 22.89 3.75
N LEU A 418 -17.09 22.17 2.63
CA LEU A 418 -17.14 20.70 2.68
C LEU A 418 -15.75 20.08 2.89
N PHE A 419 -14.72 20.69 2.31
CA PHE A 419 -13.34 20.21 2.33
C PHE A 419 -12.39 21.33 2.70
N LEU A 420 -11.30 20.95 3.36
CA LEU A 420 -10.10 21.77 3.49
C LEU A 420 -9.08 21.37 2.43
N PHE A 421 -8.26 22.32 2.00
CA PHE A 421 -7.27 22.11 0.95
C PHE A 421 -5.89 22.58 1.39
N PHE A 422 -4.89 21.71 1.20
CA PHE A 422 -3.50 22.04 1.47
C PHE A 422 -2.63 21.70 0.26
N GLN A 423 -1.98 22.72 -0.27
CA GLN A 423 -0.91 22.58 -1.24
C GLN A 423 0.36 22.10 -0.55
N ASP A 424 1.12 21.18 -1.16
CA ASP A 424 2.30 20.63 -0.49
C ASP A 424 3.33 21.73 -0.15
N PRO A 425 3.62 21.97 1.15
CA PRO A 425 4.54 23.01 1.56
C PRO A 425 5.98 22.77 1.08
N VAL A 426 6.40 21.52 0.88
CA VAL A 426 7.71 21.19 0.30
C VAL A 426 7.79 21.73 -1.13
N HIS A 427 6.72 21.55 -1.92
CA HIS A 427 6.65 22.05 -3.29
C HIS A 427 6.52 23.58 -3.35
N ILE A 428 5.81 24.19 -2.40
CA ILE A 428 5.78 25.66 -2.28
C ILE A 428 7.20 26.20 -2.07
N VAL A 429 7.96 25.62 -1.13
CA VAL A 429 9.34 26.05 -0.83
C VAL A 429 10.27 25.83 -2.03
N THR A 430 10.20 24.68 -2.71
CA THR A 430 11.04 24.44 -3.90
C THR A 430 10.67 25.36 -5.07
N LYS A 431 9.40 25.72 -5.25
CA LYS A 431 8.98 26.73 -6.24
C LYS A 431 9.58 28.11 -5.96
N TRP A 432 9.58 28.55 -4.71
CA TRP A 432 10.23 29.80 -4.33
C TRP A 432 11.75 29.76 -4.54
N ARG A 433 12.41 28.63 -4.23
CA ARG A 433 13.83 28.45 -4.57
C ARG A 433 14.05 28.51 -6.08
N ASN A 434 13.27 27.76 -6.86
CA ASN A 434 13.43 27.71 -8.31
C ASN A 434 13.17 29.08 -8.95
N ARG A 435 12.27 29.88 -8.39
CA ARG A 435 12.07 31.27 -8.82
C ARG A 435 13.29 32.15 -8.56
N LEU A 436 13.94 32.00 -7.41
CA LEU A 436 15.20 32.70 -7.09
C LEU A 436 16.35 32.29 -8.04
N LEU A 437 16.35 31.04 -8.51
CA LEU A 437 17.35 30.51 -9.44
C LEU A 437 17.04 30.78 -10.92
N SER A 438 15.86 31.30 -11.24
CA SER A 438 15.43 31.49 -12.62
C SER A 438 16.14 32.70 -13.26
N SER A 439 16.61 32.52 -14.50
CA SER A 439 17.17 33.61 -15.31
C SER A 439 16.09 34.59 -15.81
N THR A 440 14.81 34.19 -15.80
CA THR A 440 13.68 35.01 -16.25
C THR A 440 13.12 35.93 -15.17
N ALA A 441 13.48 35.69 -13.90
CA ALA A 441 12.98 36.44 -12.76
C ALA A 441 13.97 37.53 -12.35
N ASP A 442 13.48 38.76 -12.20
CA ASP A 442 14.25 39.87 -11.62
C ASP A 442 13.56 40.27 -10.30
N LEU A 443 13.62 39.41 -9.29
CA LEU A 443 12.88 39.64 -8.04
C LEU A 443 13.36 40.93 -7.32
N CYS A 444 12.41 41.76 -6.90
CA CYS A 444 12.70 42.93 -6.07
C CYS A 444 11.62 43.17 -5.03
N LEU A 445 12.03 43.61 -3.84
CA LEU A 445 11.15 43.99 -2.75
C LEU A 445 11.41 45.46 -2.44
N GLY A 446 10.56 46.36 -2.94
CA GLY A 446 10.81 47.79 -2.78
C GLY A 446 12.06 48.23 -3.51
N ASN A 447 12.99 48.85 -2.76
CA ASN A 447 14.31 49.21 -3.28
C ASN A 447 15.34 48.06 -3.23
N ASP A 448 15.03 46.97 -2.55
CA ASP A 448 15.98 45.89 -2.29
C ASP A 448 15.91 44.84 -3.41
N LYS A 449 17.06 44.54 -4.02
CA LYS A 449 17.16 43.49 -5.04
C LYS A 449 17.27 42.12 -4.39
N ILE A 450 16.50 41.16 -4.88
CA ILE A 450 16.59 39.75 -4.48
C ILE A 450 17.38 39.05 -5.59
N SER A 451 18.52 38.47 -5.24
CA SER A 451 19.43 37.88 -6.23
C SER A 451 20.17 36.66 -5.69
N ILE A 452 20.37 35.68 -6.57
CA ILE A 452 21.23 34.51 -6.33
C ILE A 452 22.71 34.90 -6.24
N VAL A 453 23.11 36.00 -6.90
CA VAL A 453 24.49 36.51 -6.89
C VAL A 453 24.96 36.80 -5.46
N HIS A 454 24.05 37.19 -4.57
CA HIS A 454 24.36 37.40 -3.15
C HIS A 454 24.83 36.11 -2.47
N LEU A 455 24.22 34.97 -2.80
CA LEU A 455 24.60 33.65 -2.29
C LEU A 455 25.85 33.10 -3.00
N GLU A 456 26.02 33.38 -4.29
CA GLU A 456 27.24 33.04 -5.03
C GLU A 456 28.46 33.76 -4.47
N ASN A 457 28.31 35.05 -4.16
CA ASN A 457 29.36 35.84 -3.51
C ASN A 457 29.70 35.24 -2.16
N LEU A 458 28.70 34.91 -1.33
CA LEU A 458 28.94 34.29 -0.02
C LEU A 458 29.66 32.93 -0.12
N ILE A 459 29.41 32.14 -1.17
CA ILE A 459 30.10 30.85 -1.40
C ILE A 459 31.53 31.02 -1.95
N ASN A 460 31.78 32.06 -2.74
CA ASN A 460 33.07 32.29 -3.39
C ASN A 460 33.96 33.29 -2.64
N ASP A 461 33.44 33.97 -1.62
CA ASP A 461 34.21 34.90 -0.80
C ASP A 461 35.23 34.12 0.04
N ASN A 462 36.47 34.62 0.06
CA ASN A 462 37.55 34.03 0.83
C ASN A 462 37.47 34.37 2.33
N THR A 463 36.57 35.28 2.72
CA THR A 463 36.35 35.66 4.12
C THR A 463 35.57 34.60 4.92
N TYR A 464 34.70 33.84 4.26
CA TYR A 464 33.87 32.81 4.88
C TYR A 464 34.26 31.42 4.38
N THR A 465 34.25 30.45 5.28
CA THR A 465 34.50 29.05 4.93
C THR A 465 33.19 28.28 4.81
N LYS A 466 33.25 27.10 4.17
CA LYS A 466 32.11 26.18 4.11
C LYS A 466 31.60 25.77 5.50
N LEU A 467 32.42 25.84 6.55
CA LEU A 467 31.97 25.55 7.91
C LEU A 467 31.08 26.66 8.47
N ASP A 468 31.28 27.89 8.01
CA ASP A 468 30.52 29.06 8.46
C ASP A 468 29.15 29.10 7.79
N HIS A 469 29.07 28.83 6.48
CA HIS A 469 27.80 28.93 5.74
C HIS A 469 27.14 27.59 5.40
N SER A 470 27.84 26.45 5.48
CA SER A 470 27.37 25.10 5.11
C SER A 470 26.89 24.87 3.66
N LEU A 471 26.77 25.92 2.84
CA LEU A 471 26.39 25.86 1.42
C LEU A 471 27.47 25.23 0.52
N ALA A 472 27.03 24.61 -0.57
CA ALA A 472 27.86 24.17 -1.69
C ALA A 472 27.35 24.74 -3.02
N LYS A 473 28.21 24.80 -4.05
CA LYS A 473 27.80 25.22 -5.42
C LYS A 473 26.65 24.39 -6.00
N SER A 474 26.50 23.15 -5.56
CA SER A 474 25.36 22.31 -5.95
C SER A 474 24.02 22.79 -5.39
N ASP A 475 24.02 23.52 -4.26
CA ASP A 475 22.78 23.97 -3.60
C ASP A 475 22.09 25.11 -4.37
N ILE A 476 22.86 25.89 -5.13
CA ILE A 476 22.39 26.96 -6.02
C ILE A 476 22.26 26.49 -7.48
N ASN A 477 22.35 25.19 -7.76
CA ASN A 477 22.24 24.67 -9.11
C ASN A 477 20.77 24.63 -9.58
N PRO A 478 20.41 25.31 -10.70
CA PRO A 478 19.04 25.32 -11.22
C PRO A 478 18.59 23.99 -11.84
N LYS A 479 19.53 23.09 -12.20
CA LYS A 479 19.19 21.81 -12.86
C LYS A 479 18.43 20.83 -11.95
N ASP A 480 18.60 20.93 -10.63
CA ASP A 480 17.93 20.07 -9.67
C ASP A 480 16.77 20.83 -9.00
N ARG A 481 15.63 20.86 -9.71
CA ARG A 481 14.42 21.62 -9.32
C ARG A 481 13.68 21.05 -8.11
N GLN A 482 13.89 19.78 -7.76
CA GLN A 482 13.18 19.09 -6.67
C GLN A 482 14.01 18.98 -5.38
N ASN A 483 15.16 19.67 -5.31
CA ASN A 483 16.08 19.53 -4.18
C ASN A 483 15.65 20.34 -2.94
N TYR A 484 14.78 19.74 -2.13
CA TYR A 484 14.36 20.31 -0.86
C TYR A 484 15.51 20.44 0.17
N LYS A 485 16.50 19.55 0.15
CA LYS A 485 17.63 19.62 1.09
C LYS A 485 18.44 20.89 0.91
N SER A 486 18.62 21.33 -0.33
CA SER A 486 19.27 22.60 -0.63
C SER A 486 18.43 23.78 -0.13
N CYS A 487 17.10 23.72 -0.20
CA CYS A 487 16.23 24.74 0.41
C CYS A 487 16.49 24.87 1.91
N VAL A 488 16.53 23.74 2.64
CA VAL A 488 16.79 23.74 4.09
C VAL A 488 18.15 24.34 4.45
N ARG A 489 19.19 24.09 3.63
CA ARG A 489 20.50 24.70 3.85
C ARG A 489 20.52 26.20 3.55
N LEU A 490 19.78 26.65 2.53
CA LEU A 490 19.69 28.08 2.18
C LEU A 490 19.03 28.91 3.27
N ILE A 491 18.13 28.32 4.05
CA ILE A 491 17.41 28.99 5.16
C ILE A 491 18.03 28.74 6.53
N SER A 492 19.26 28.20 6.60
CA SER A 492 19.91 27.95 7.89
C SER A 492 20.20 29.27 8.61
N ASP A 493 20.21 29.22 9.95
CA ASP A 493 20.51 30.38 10.78
C ASP A 493 21.88 30.99 10.48
N ASP A 494 22.85 30.15 10.15
CA ASP A 494 24.20 30.59 9.79
C ASP A 494 24.22 31.37 8.47
N VAL A 495 23.43 30.98 7.47
CA VAL A 495 23.34 31.72 6.20
C VAL A 495 22.59 33.04 6.40
N LEU A 496 21.50 33.01 7.17
CA LEU A 496 20.70 34.20 7.43
C LEU A 496 21.46 35.26 8.25
N SER A 497 22.28 34.86 9.22
CA SER A 497 23.09 35.80 10.01
C SER A 497 24.11 36.51 9.11
N LEU A 498 24.82 35.76 8.26
CA LEU A 498 25.80 36.31 7.32
C LEU A 498 25.18 37.26 6.29
N LEU A 499 23.96 36.98 5.82
CA LEU A 499 23.24 37.87 4.89
C LEU A 499 22.63 39.09 5.60
N CYS A 500 22.45 39.05 6.91
CA CYS A 500 21.94 40.18 7.68
C CYS A 500 23.01 41.27 7.87
N ASP A 501 24.29 40.87 7.92
CA ASP A 501 25.42 41.79 8.16
C ASP A 501 25.72 42.69 6.96
N ASN A 502 25.28 42.33 5.76
CA ASN A 502 25.50 43.11 4.54
C ASN A 502 24.23 43.84 4.08
N VAL A 503 24.32 45.16 3.92
CA VAL A 503 23.21 46.04 3.54
C VAL A 503 22.67 45.69 2.15
N ASP A 504 23.55 45.28 1.22
CA ASP A 504 23.17 44.96 -0.16
C ASP A 504 22.41 43.62 -0.28
N THR A 505 22.51 42.74 0.71
CA THR A 505 21.89 41.41 0.70
C THR A 505 20.53 41.36 1.40
N LYS A 506 20.05 42.49 1.92
CA LYS A 506 18.83 42.58 2.74
C LYS A 506 17.58 42.03 2.04
N GLY A 507 17.41 42.28 0.74
CA GLY A 507 16.30 41.72 -0.03
C GLY A 507 16.32 40.18 -0.05
N THR A 508 17.49 39.59 -0.32
CA THR A 508 17.66 38.12 -0.30
C THR A 508 17.48 37.55 1.11
N PHE A 509 17.94 38.24 2.15
CA PHE A 509 17.70 37.87 3.56
C PHE A 509 16.20 37.80 3.88
N ILE A 510 15.43 38.83 3.50
CA ILE A 510 13.97 38.85 3.71
C ILE A 510 13.33 37.68 2.96
N TYR A 511 13.67 37.49 1.68
CA TYR A 511 13.13 36.40 0.87
C TYR A 511 13.36 35.02 1.52
N LEU A 512 14.59 34.72 1.96
CA LEU A 512 14.92 33.46 2.62
C LEU A 512 14.27 33.33 4.00
N THR A 513 14.08 34.43 4.72
CA THR A 513 13.33 34.45 5.98
C THR A 513 11.87 34.05 5.75
N LEU A 514 11.23 34.53 4.68
CA LEU A 514 9.87 34.10 4.32
C LEU A 514 9.81 32.60 4.01
N LEU A 515 10.80 32.03 3.29
CA LEU A 515 10.89 30.58 3.09
C LEU A 515 11.00 29.83 4.42
N LYS A 516 11.83 30.34 5.36
CA LYS A 516 11.98 29.76 6.70
C LYS A 516 10.66 29.75 7.46
N MET A 517 9.87 30.83 7.36
CA MET A 517 8.56 30.93 8.00
C MET A 517 7.53 29.96 7.40
N ILE A 518 7.57 29.68 6.08
CA ILE A 518 6.75 28.63 5.46
C ILE A 518 7.10 27.24 6.02
N VAL A 519 8.40 26.93 6.14
CA VAL A 519 8.87 25.65 6.71
C VAL A 519 8.43 25.52 8.17
N LYS A 520 8.57 26.60 8.96
CA LYS A 520 8.14 26.65 10.35
C LYS A 520 6.61 26.45 10.50
N ALA A 521 5.82 27.05 9.63
CA ALA A 521 4.37 26.94 9.69
C ALA A 521 3.85 25.51 9.41
N TYR A 522 4.37 24.84 8.38
CA TYR A 522 3.74 23.62 7.85
C TYR A 522 4.57 22.33 7.93
N ILE A 523 5.90 22.42 8.07
CA ILE A 523 6.79 21.25 7.96
C ILE A 523 7.44 20.89 9.30
N ASP A 524 7.94 21.89 10.03
CA ASP A 524 8.60 21.65 11.31
C ASP A 524 7.60 21.06 12.31
N LYS A 525 7.97 19.95 12.96
CA LYS A 525 7.12 19.25 13.95
C LYS A 525 7.19 19.87 15.34
N SER A 526 8.24 20.64 15.62
CA SER A 526 8.49 21.22 16.95
C SER A 526 7.72 22.51 17.21
N THR A 527 7.21 23.16 16.16
CA THR A 527 6.53 24.45 16.25
C THR A 527 5.13 24.32 16.88
N ASN A 528 4.82 25.18 17.84
CA ASN A 528 3.49 25.30 18.45
C ASN A 528 2.46 25.92 17.49
N ILE A 529 1.16 25.78 17.79
CA ILE A 529 0.10 26.24 16.88
C ILE A 529 0.07 27.76 16.71
N GLY A 530 0.33 28.53 17.77
CA GLY A 530 0.36 30.00 17.71
C GLY A 530 1.41 30.51 16.73
N GLU A 531 2.65 30.03 16.86
CA GLU A 531 3.77 30.38 15.99
C GLU A 531 3.53 29.93 14.54
N ARG A 532 2.81 28.81 14.32
CA ARG A 532 2.44 28.40 12.95
C ARG A 532 1.50 29.39 12.29
N ILE A 533 0.48 29.86 13.02
CA ILE A 533 -0.47 30.86 12.52
C ILE A 533 0.27 32.17 12.24
N GLU A 534 1.05 32.66 13.20
CA GLU A 534 1.82 33.91 13.03
C GLU A 534 2.76 33.81 11.82
N SER A 535 3.50 32.70 11.69
CA SER A 535 4.44 32.50 10.59
C SER A 535 3.73 32.43 9.23
N ALA A 536 2.62 31.69 9.14
CA ALA A 536 1.85 31.56 7.90
C ALA A 536 1.26 32.91 7.46
N TRP A 537 0.64 33.65 8.39
CA TRP A 537 -0.03 34.91 8.08
C TRP A 537 0.94 36.06 7.83
N CYS A 538 2.09 36.10 8.51
CA CYS A 538 3.13 37.08 8.22
C CYS A 538 3.63 36.95 6.78
N VAL A 539 3.86 35.73 6.28
CA VAL A 539 4.23 35.51 4.88
C VAL A 539 3.13 35.99 3.92
N VAL A 540 1.86 35.71 4.23
CA VAL A 540 0.71 36.22 3.46
C VAL A 540 0.70 37.75 3.41
N PHE A 541 0.84 38.42 4.56
CA PHE A 541 0.80 39.87 4.63
C PHE A 541 1.97 40.52 3.90
N VAL A 542 3.19 39.98 4.02
CA VAL A 542 4.33 40.46 3.24
C VAL A 542 4.06 40.29 1.73
N CYS A 543 3.51 39.15 1.29
CA CYS A 543 3.15 38.94 -0.11
C CYS A 543 2.06 39.94 -0.59
N ARG A 544 1.04 40.22 0.22
CA ARG A 544 -0.02 41.20 -0.09
C ARG A 544 0.54 42.62 -0.22
N LEU A 545 1.40 43.03 0.71
CA LEU A 545 2.07 44.33 0.68
C LEU A 545 2.98 44.45 -0.55
N TRP A 546 3.76 43.42 -0.83
CA TRP A 546 4.64 43.34 -1.99
C TRP A 546 3.88 43.43 -3.32
N TRP A 547 2.81 42.65 -3.48
CA TRP A 547 1.95 42.70 -4.68
C TRP A 547 1.31 44.08 -4.86
N THR A 548 0.73 44.63 -3.79
CA THR A 548 0.08 45.95 -3.80
C THR A 548 1.06 47.03 -4.24
N TRP A 549 2.29 46.99 -3.72
CA TRP A 549 3.34 47.92 -4.11
C TRP A 549 3.71 47.80 -5.59
N LEU A 550 3.92 46.59 -6.11
CA LEU A 550 4.23 46.37 -7.53
C LEU A 550 3.12 46.90 -8.44
N GLU A 551 1.86 46.63 -8.11
CA GLU A 551 0.74 47.10 -8.94
C GLU A 551 0.62 48.63 -8.94
N LYS A 552 0.78 49.30 -7.79
CA LYS A 552 0.72 50.75 -7.68
C LYS A 552 1.90 51.44 -8.38
N THR A 553 3.10 50.89 -8.27
CA THR A 553 4.29 51.41 -8.95
C THR A 553 4.22 51.22 -10.46
N SER A 554 3.77 50.06 -10.94
CA SER A 554 3.48 49.84 -12.36
C SER A 554 2.39 50.79 -12.87
N THR A 555 1.35 51.07 -12.07
CA THR A 555 0.28 52.00 -12.45
C THR A 555 0.78 53.43 -12.62
N ARG A 556 1.67 53.89 -11.74
CA ARG A 556 2.31 55.22 -11.81
C ARG A 556 3.20 55.39 -13.05
N ASN A 557 3.85 54.32 -13.51
CA ASN A 557 4.71 54.34 -14.68
C ASN A 557 3.94 54.32 -16.02
N SER A 558 2.81 53.61 -16.12
CA SER A 558 2.00 53.61 -17.35
C SER A 558 1.20 54.91 -17.57
N SER A 559 1.04 55.77 -16.56
CA SER A 559 0.51 57.12 -16.78
C SER A 559 1.46 58.01 -17.61
N LYS A 560 2.72 57.58 -17.81
CA LYS A 560 3.73 58.30 -18.60
C LYS A 560 4.01 57.66 -19.97
N ASN A 561 3.78 56.35 -20.13
CA ASN A 561 3.97 55.61 -21.38
C ASN A 561 2.73 54.75 -21.67
N SER A 562 2.19 54.81 -22.88
CA SER A 562 1.01 54.06 -23.35
C SER A 562 1.27 52.54 -23.38
N GLN A 563 1.37 51.92 -22.21
CA GLN A 563 1.56 50.48 -22.04
C GLN A 563 0.21 49.76 -21.95
N THR A 564 0.13 48.63 -22.64
CA THR A 564 -1.07 47.79 -22.68
C THR A 564 -1.25 47.01 -21.37
N THR A 565 -2.45 46.47 -21.13
CA THR A 565 -2.75 45.69 -19.91
C THR A 565 -1.91 44.41 -19.82
N SER A 566 -1.46 43.82 -20.93
CA SER A 566 -0.54 42.67 -20.94
C SER A 566 0.87 43.04 -20.46
N ASP A 567 1.36 44.23 -20.84
CA ASP A 567 2.70 44.70 -20.42
C ASP A 567 2.80 44.87 -18.91
N ARG A 568 1.72 45.33 -18.25
CA ARG A 568 1.65 45.41 -16.78
C ARG A 568 1.72 44.04 -16.10
N LYS A 569 1.01 43.04 -16.63
CA LYS A 569 1.02 41.68 -16.06
C LYS A 569 2.41 41.04 -16.20
N ASN A 570 3.02 41.18 -17.37
CA ASN A 570 4.37 40.69 -17.63
C ASN A 570 5.41 41.34 -16.70
N GLN A 571 5.24 42.64 -16.39
CA GLN A 571 6.10 43.34 -15.45
C GLN A 571 5.95 42.80 -14.02
N ILE A 572 4.72 42.68 -13.50
CA ILE A 572 4.48 42.14 -12.15
C ILE A 572 5.01 40.71 -12.02
N ASN A 573 4.73 39.87 -13.02
CA ASN A 573 5.22 38.48 -13.04
C ASN A 573 6.76 38.43 -12.96
N LYS A 574 7.47 39.36 -13.62
CA LYS A 574 8.93 39.40 -13.60
C LYS A 574 9.53 39.73 -12.22
N TYR A 575 8.89 40.65 -11.48
CA TYR A 575 9.41 41.15 -10.19
C TYR A 575 8.87 40.44 -8.95
N PHE A 576 7.87 39.55 -9.11
CA PHE A 576 7.20 38.84 -8.02
C PHE A 576 7.41 37.31 -8.09
N ILE A 577 7.00 36.61 -7.03
CA ILE A 577 6.85 35.16 -7.06
C ILE A 577 5.78 34.73 -8.07
N THR A 578 5.82 33.48 -8.52
CA THR A 578 4.82 33.00 -9.48
C THR A 578 3.42 33.02 -8.88
N ARG A 579 2.42 33.34 -9.71
CA ARG A 579 1.02 33.44 -9.26
C ARG A 579 0.49 32.15 -8.61
N PRO A 580 0.78 30.94 -9.14
CA PRO A 580 0.42 29.70 -8.45
C PRO A 580 1.02 29.61 -7.04
N ALA A 581 2.31 29.96 -6.87
CA ALA A 581 2.97 29.91 -5.56
C ALA A 581 2.35 30.90 -4.57
N TYR A 582 2.01 32.12 -5.01
CA TYR A 582 1.30 33.09 -4.17
C TYR A 582 -0.08 32.58 -3.74
N MET A 583 -0.86 32.06 -4.67
CA MET A 583 -2.20 31.52 -4.38
C MET A 583 -2.13 30.31 -3.44
N SER A 584 -1.12 29.44 -3.57
CA SER A 584 -0.92 28.31 -2.66
C SER A 584 -0.60 28.76 -1.22
N VAL A 585 0.23 29.80 -1.05
CA VAL A 585 0.54 30.36 0.27
C VAL A 585 -0.71 30.96 0.92
N GLU A 586 -1.48 31.75 0.18
CA GLU A 586 -2.75 32.31 0.64
C GLU A 586 -3.74 31.20 1.02
N LEU A 587 -3.93 30.20 0.14
CA LEU A 587 -4.88 29.11 0.37
C LEU A 587 -4.51 28.29 1.63
N ASN A 588 -3.23 27.92 1.79
CA ASN A 588 -2.78 27.15 2.95
C ASN A 588 -2.97 27.92 4.27
N ALA A 589 -2.68 29.22 4.30
CA ALA A 589 -2.83 30.02 5.52
C ALA A 589 -4.29 30.13 5.96
N HIS A 590 -5.20 30.33 4.99
CA HIS A 590 -6.63 30.35 5.27
C HIS A 590 -7.15 28.99 5.75
N ASN A 591 -6.74 27.88 5.12
CA ASN A 591 -7.15 26.53 5.53
C ASN A 591 -6.58 26.14 6.90
N LEU A 592 -5.34 26.58 7.23
CA LEU A 592 -4.75 26.39 8.56
C LEU A 592 -5.59 27.09 9.64
N LEU A 593 -5.96 28.36 9.40
CA LEU A 593 -6.80 29.07 10.37
C LEU A 593 -8.21 28.47 10.45
N TYR A 594 -8.78 28.03 9.32
CA TYR A 594 -10.07 27.34 9.29
C TYR A 594 -10.04 26.08 10.16
N LEU A 595 -8.98 25.26 10.02
CA LEU A 595 -8.78 24.06 10.83
C LEU A 595 -8.72 24.38 12.33
N VAL A 596 -8.00 25.44 12.71
CA VAL A 596 -7.91 25.90 14.12
C VAL A 596 -9.28 26.30 14.66
N LEU A 597 -10.08 27.01 13.86
CA LEU A 597 -11.44 27.39 14.24
C LEU A 597 -12.36 26.18 14.41
N LEU A 598 -12.24 25.16 13.55
CA LEU A 598 -13.03 23.94 13.69
C LEU A 598 -12.73 23.17 14.98
N VAL A 599 -11.45 23.12 15.37
CA VAL A 599 -11.07 22.50 16.64
C VAL A 599 -11.54 23.33 17.84
N LYS A 600 -11.38 24.66 17.82
CA LYS A 600 -11.90 25.54 18.89
C LYS A 600 -13.42 25.45 19.02
N GLN A 601 -14.13 25.21 17.91
CA GLN A 601 -15.59 25.03 17.88
C GLN A 601 -16.03 23.57 18.09
N GLN A 602 -15.10 22.68 18.44
CA GLN A 602 -15.36 21.25 18.75
C GLN A 602 -15.99 20.45 17.59
N GLN A 603 -15.82 20.89 16.34
CA GLN A 603 -16.24 20.13 15.16
C GLN A 603 -15.19 19.10 14.72
N LEU A 604 -13.94 19.28 15.14
CA LEU A 604 -12.82 18.36 14.87
C LEU A 604 -12.05 18.05 16.17
N PRO A 605 -11.44 16.85 16.27
CA PRO A 605 -10.60 16.49 17.40
C PRO A 605 -9.32 17.33 17.46
N LYS A 606 -8.80 17.62 18.66
CA LYS A 606 -7.56 18.39 18.87
C LYS A 606 -6.35 17.75 18.18
N GLN A 607 -6.37 16.43 18.03
CA GLN A 607 -5.38 15.62 17.31
C GLN A 607 -5.19 16.06 15.85
N ALA A 608 -6.20 16.69 15.23
CA ALA A 608 -6.09 17.22 13.88
C ALA A 608 -5.07 18.37 13.77
N LEU A 609 -4.86 19.14 14.85
CA LEU A 609 -3.90 20.25 14.87
C LEU A 609 -2.47 19.81 15.19
N ILE A 610 -2.31 18.76 16.01
CA ILE A 610 -1.00 18.22 16.37
C ILE A 610 -0.26 17.69 15.13
N ASN A 611 -1.03 17.26 14.12
CA ASN A 611 -0.53 16.57 12.95
C ASN A 611 -0.65 17.37 11.66
N ILE A 612 -0.59 18.71 11.71
CA ILE A 612 -0.61 19.57 10.50
C ILE A 612 0.45 19.15 9.48
N HIS A 613 1.60 18.67 9.94
CA HIS A 613 2.69 18.16 9.10
C HIS A 613 2.33 16.90 8.29
N LEU A 614 1.16 16.28 8.53
CA LEU A 614 0.61 15.18 7.74
C LEU A 614 -0.34 15.67 6.62
N PHE A 615 -0.74 16.94 6.62
CA PHE A 615 -1.65 17.52 5.61
C PHE A 615 -0.85 18.02 4.40
N ASN A 616 -0.16 17.10 3.72
CA ASN A 616 0.61 17.34 2.50
C ASN A 616 0.58 16.10 1.61
N SER A 617 1.20 16.14 0.42
CA SER A 617 1.26 14.99 -0.50
C SER A 617 2.52 14.14 -0.33
N GLN A 618 3.33 14.38 0.71
CA GLN A 618 4.51 13.57 1.03
C GLN A 618 4.22 12.08 1.26
N PRO A 619 3.03 11.64 1.74
CA PRO A 619 2.67 10.22 1.74
C PRO A 619 2.76 9.57 0.37
N CYS A 620 2.31 10.25 -0.70
CA CYS A 620 2.41 9.77 -2.07
C CYS A 620 3.88 9.64 -2.49
N GLU A 621 4.69 10.68 -2.23
CA GLU A 621 6.12 10.65 -2.57
C GLU A 621 6.92 9.61 -1.81
N SER A 622 6.59 9.37 -0.53
CA SER A 622 7.20 8.28 0.22
C SER A 622 6.84 6.92 -0.38
N LEU A 623 5.58 6.72 -0.81
CA LEU A 623 5.18 5.48 -1.47
C LEU A 623 5.92 5.30 -2.80
N PHE A 624 6.04 6.36 -3.61
CA PHE A 624 6.80 6.29 -4.86
C PHE A 624 8.27 5.94 -4.62
N ARG A 625 8.91 6.58 -3.64
CA ARG A 625 10.30 6.28 -3.25
C ARG A 625 10.47 4.84 -2.77
N ASP A 626 9.56 4.36 -1.92
CA ASP A 626 9.61 3.00 -1.39
C ASP A 626 9.35 1.97 -2.48
N ALA A 627 8.41 2.23 -3.40
CA ALA A 627 8.16 1.38 -4.57
C ALA A 627 9.35 1.35 -5.53
N ARG A 628 10.06 2.47 -5.72
CA ARG A 628 11.31 2.53 -6.49
C ARG A 628 12.44 1.76 -5.80
N ALA A 629 12.51 1.81 -4.47
CA ALA A 629 13.51 1.09 -3.68
C ALA A 629 13.25 -0.42 -3.59
N LEU A 630 12.00 -0.86 -3.75
CA LEU A 630 11.61 -2.27 -3.72
C LEU A 630 11.95 -2.99 -5.05
N SER A 631 13.22 -2.97 -5.45
CA SER A 631 13.76 -3.72 -6.59
C SER A 631 14.35 -5.06 -6.15
N SER A 632 14.52 -6.02 -7.08
CA SER A 632 15.20 -7.28 -6.76
C SER A 632 16.68 -7.04 -6.47
N THR A 633 17.30 -7.94 -5.71
CA THR A 633 18.70 -7.90 -5.21
C THR A 633 19.79 -7.72 -6.27
N PHE A 634 19.44 -7.72 -7.56
CA PHE A 634 20.36 -7.47 -8.69
C PHE A 634 19.74 -6.58 -9.79
N SER A 635 18.66 -5.86 -9.49
CA SER A 635 18.01 -4.95 -10.44
C SER A 635 18.23 -3.50 -10.03
N THR A 636 18.90 -2.74 -10.90
CA THR A 636 19.04 -1.29 -10.80
C THR A 636 17.83 -0.53 -11.34
N ASN A 637 16.79 -1.22 -11.84
CA ASN A 637 15.58 -0.62 -12.40
C ASN A 637 14.77 0.13 -11.33
N ILE A 638 14.97 1.44 -11.30
CA ILE A 638 14.23 2.40 -10.48
C ILE A 638 12.84 2.66 -11.10
N ASN A 639 12.77 2.71 -12.43
CA ASN A 639 11.53 2.95 -13.15
C ASN A 639 10.67 1.68 -13.20
N PHE A 640 9.35 1.86 -13.18
CA PHE A 640 8.38 0.78 -13.21
C PHE A 640 7.26 1.08 -14.20
N THR A 641 6.62 0.03 -14.69
CA THR A 641 5.34 0.10 -15.40
C THR A 641 4.20 0.18 -14.38
N VAL A 642 2.99 0.52 -14.83
CA VAL A 642 1.80 0.56 -13.95
C VAL A 642 1.59 -0.76 -13.22
N LYS A 643 1.64 -1.90 -13.93
CA LYS A 643 1.50 -3.23 -13.32
C LYS A 643 2.59 -3.53 -12.28
N ASN A 644 3.84 -3.16 -12.58
CA ASN A 644 4.95 -3.33 -11.64
C ASN A 644 4.76 -2.47 -10.38
N PHE A 645 4.25 -1.26 -10.51
CA PHE A 645 3.91 -0.43 -9.35
C PHE A 645 2.86 -1.10 -8.47
N ILE A 646 1.74 -1.51 -9.04
CA ILE A 646 0.62 -2.13 -8.30
C ILE A 646 1.13 -3.33 -7.50
N GLY A 647 1.93 -4.21 -8.11
CA GLY A 647 2.51 -5.36 -7.43
C GLY A 647 3.53 -5.01 -6.33
N ARG A 648 4.27 -3.90 -6.45
CA ARG A 648 5.19 -3.41 -5.40
C ARG A 648 4.42 -2.72 -4.27
N ALA A 649 3.42 -1.92 -4.61
CA ALA A 649 2.56 -1.20 -3.67
C ALA A 649 1.73 -2.17 -2.81
N GLN A 650 1.28 -3.30 -3.37
CA GLN A 650 0.61 -4.36 -2.61
C GLN A 650 1.52 -4.92 -1.51
N LYS A 651 2.77 -5.24 -1.87
CA LYS A 651 3.77 -5.72 -0.91
C LYS A 651 4.08 -4.70 0.17
N LEU A 652 4.19 -3.41 -0.18
CA LEU A 652 4.37 -2.34 0.79
C LEU A 652 3.18 -2.18 1.73
N SER A 653 1.96 -2.31 1.22
CA SER A 653 0.72 -2.26 2.01
C SER A 653 0.66 -3.40 3.02
N ILE A 654 1.00 -4.62 2.61
CA ILE A 654 1.12 -5.79 3.50
C ILE A 654 2.16 -5.53 4.59
N LEU A 655 3.34 -5.03 4.24
CA LEU A 655 4.38 -4.70 5.21
C LEU A 655 3.93 -3.62 6.21
N ASN A 656 3.21 -2.60 5.76
CA ASN A 656 2.72 -1.53 6.63
C ASN A 656 1.64 -2.04 7.60
N GLN A 657 0.75 -2.92 7.15
CA GLN A 657 -0.22 -3.58 8.03
C GLN A 657 0.45 -4.46 9.08
N MET A 658 1.45 -5.25 8.68
CA MET A 658 2.22 -6.09 9.62
C MET A 658 3.01 -5.26 10.63
N LYS A 659 3.51 -4.08 10.22
CA LYS A 659 4.17 -3.11 11.11
C LYS A 659 3.20 -2.46 12.09
N TYR A 660 1.95 -2.21 11.67
CA TYR A 660 0.92 -1.65 12.54
C TYR A 660 0.54 -2.65 13.65
N ASN A 661 0.36 -3.92 13.29
CA ASN A 661 0.03 -4.99 14.25
C ASN A 661 1.28 -5.55 14.96
N GLN A 662 2.35 -4.78 15.14
CA GLN A 662 3.61 -5.26 15.73
C GLN A 662 3.42 -5.87 17.12
N SER A 663 2.54 -5.29 17.94
CA SER A 663 2.22 -5.77 19.29
C SER A 663 1.54 -7.14 19.31
N GLU A 664 0.90 -7.55 18.21
CA GLU A 664 0.23 -8.85 18.09
C GLU A 664 1.05 -9.89 17.33
N ASN A 665 2.12 -9.46 16.65
CA ASN A 665 2.84 -10.29 15.68
C ASN A 665 4.15 -10.87 16.23
N ASP A 666 4.61 -10.49 17.43
CA ASP A 666 5.92 -10.83 18.01
C ASP A 666 7.13 -10.54 17.09
N LEU A 667 6.95 -9.67 16.08
CA LEU A 667 7.96 -9.35 15.08
C LEU A 667 8.54 -7.96 15.32
N CYS A 668 9.85 -7.91 15.54
CA CYS A 668 10.59 -6.66 15.66
C CYS A 668 11.06 -6.15 14.29
N PHE A 669 10.69 -4.92 13.93
CA PHE A 669 11.20 -4.25 12.73
C PHE A 669 12.30 -3.25 13.09
N PRO A 670 13.34 -3.09 12.25
CA PRO A 670 14.39 -2.11 12.50
C PRO A 670 13.82 -0.69 12.39
N ILE A 671 13.95 0.08 13.47
CA ILE A 671 13.67 1.53 13.49
C ILE A 671 14.97 2.26 13.17
N HIS A 672 14.93 3.16 12.17
CA HIS A 672 16.11 3.93 11.80
C HIS A 672 16.55 4.81 12.99
N HIS A 673 17.86 4.85 13.29
CA HIS A 673 18.40 5.57 14.46
C HIS A 673 17.99 7.06 14.52
N LYS A 674 17.76 7.71 13.38
CA LYS A 674 17.24 9.09 13.30
C LYS A 674 15.78 9.21 13.77
N GLN A 675 14.95 8.19 13.57
CA GLN A 675 13.55 8.18 14.01
C GLN A 675 13.42 7.88 15.51
N LYS A 676 14.42 7.23 16.13
CA LYS A 676 14.44 7.01 17.59
C LYS A 676 14.48 8.32 18.39
N HIS A 677 15.05 9.39 17.83
CA HIS A 677 15.13 10.71 18.47
C HIS A 677 13.92 11.61 18.15
N GLU A 678 13.04 11.23 17.22
CA GLU A 678 11.82 12.01 16.88
C GLU A 678 10.66 11.75 17.85
N HIS A 679 10.79 10.81 18.79
CA HIS A 679 9.85 10.64 19.91
C HIS A 679 10.12 11.67 21.01
N SER A 680 10.22 12.96 20.67
CA SER A 680 9.90 13.99 21.67
C SER A 680 8.39 13.95 21.85
N SER A 681 7.95 13.49 23.02
CA SER A 681 6.55 13.50 23.43
C SER A 681 5.95 14.87 23.15
N THR A 682 5.07 14.96 22.16
CA THR A 682 4.24 16.15 21.96
C THR A 682 3.37 16.26 23.21
N SER A 683 3.76 17.16 24.11
CA SER A 683 3.25 17.14 25.48
C SER A 683 1.78 17.55 25.50
N ILE A 684 1.05 16.99 26.46
CA ILE A 684 -0.34 17.33 26.79
C ILE A 684 -0.53 18.85 26.96
N ASP A 685 0.54 19.60 27.22
CA ASP A 685 0.56 21.06 27.33
C ASP A 685 0.12 21.78 26.03
N GLN A 686 0.47 21.26 24.85
CA GLN A 686 0.07 21.88 23.57
C GLN A 686 -1.46 21.82 23.35
N LEU A 687 -2.16 20.81 23.87
CA LEU A 687 -3.62 20.69 23.75
C LEU A 687 -4.38 21.70 24.62
N ASN A 688 -3.76 22.15 25.71
CA ASN A 688 -4.35 23.13 26.64
C ASN A 688 -4.13 24.58 26.15
N GLU A 689 -3.08 24.82 25.36
CA GLU A 689 -2.81 26.12 24.76
C GLU A 689 -3.85 26.52 23.71
N ILE A 690 -4.37 25.56 22.91
CA ILE A 690 -5.31 25.82 21.80
C ILE A 690 -6.56 26.60 22.25
N ASP A 691 -7.10 26.24 23.42
CA ASP A 691 -8.32 26.87 23.93
C ASP A 691 -8.07 28.33 24.32
N ARG A 692 -6.84 28.66 24.76
CA ARG A 692 -6.42 30.01 25.18
C ARG A 692 -5.89 30.89 24.05
N LEU A 693 -5.72 30.36 22.84
CA LEU A 693 -5.22 31.13 21.69
C LEU A 693 -6.15 32.31 21.37
N ASP A 694 -5.61 33.52 21.45
CA ASP A 694 -6.23 34.74 20.92
C ASP A 694 -5.82 34.93 19.45
N ILE A 695 -6.68 34.48 18.54
CA ILE A 695 -6.43 34.54 17.10
C ILE A 695 -6.27 36.00 16.65
N GLN A 696 -7.01 36.95 17.22
CA GLN A 696 -6.95 38.33 16.77
C GLN A 696 -5.61 38.96 17.14
N GLN A 697 -5.10 38.68 18.34
CA GLN A 697 -3.77 39.12 18.75
C GLN A 697 -2.67 38.53 17.87
N LEU A 698 -2.73 37.22 17.58
CA LEU A 698 -1.72 36.56 16.72
C LEU A 698 -1.70 37.16 15.30
N ILE A 699 -2.88 37.45 14.73
CA ILE A 699 -2.97 38.05 13.40
C ILE A 699 -2.47 39.49 13.39
N SER A 700 -2.75 40.27 14.44
CA SER A 700 -2.18 41.61 14.61
C SER A 700 -0.66 41.55 14.72
N ASN A 701 -0.12 40.67 15.57
CA ASN A 701 1.33 40.46 15.70
C ASN A 701 1.97 40.08 14.35
N ALA A 702 1.34 39.19 13.58
CA ALA A 702 1.82 38.77 12.27
C ALA A 702 1.82 39.92 11.26
N TYR A 703 0.85 40.82 11.33
CA TYR A 703 0.80 42.01 10.48
C TYR A 703 1.86 43.04 10.90
N ASP A 704 2.03 43.29 12.19
CA ASP A 704 3.07 44.20 12.71
C ASP A 704 4.47 43.70 12.31
N GLN A 705 4.72 42.39 12.44
CA GLN A 705 5.95 41.76 11.96
C GLN A 705 6.13 41.90 10.45
N ALA A 706 5.06 41.74 9.67
CA ALA A 706 5.11 41.93 8.22
C ALA A 706 5.47 43.37 7.84
N ILE A 707 4.92 44.36 8.57
CA ILE A 707 5.25 45.78 8.40
C ILE A 707 6.72 46.03 8.74
N ASP A 708 7.21 45.53 9.87
CA ASP A 708 8.61 45.67 10.28
C ASP A 708 9.58 45.11 9.23
N ILE A 709 9.23 43.95 8.63
CA ILE A 709 10.01 43.32 7.56
C ILE A 709 10.11 44.23 6.33
N VAL A 710 9.01 44.86 5.91
CA VAL A 710 8.98 45.67 4.67
C VAL A 710 9.27 47.17 4.88
N GLN A 711 9.31 47.64 6.13
CA GLN A 711 9.48 49.06 6.46
C GLN A 711 10.78 49.63 5.87
N HIS A 712 11.85 48.85 5.92
CA HIS A 712 13.15 49.24 5.39
C HIS A 712 13.21 49.35 3.86
N SER A 713 12.31 48.64 3.15
CA SER A 713 12.30 48.56 1.69
C SER A 713 11.55 49.72 1.02
N LYS A 714 11.09 50.73 1.78
CA LYS A 714 10.26 51.87 1.32
C LYS A 714 8.91 51.48 0.70
N ILE A 715 8.46 50.24 0.94
CA ILE A 715 7.15 49.77 0.51
C ILE A 715 6.06 50.56 1.24
N CYS A 716 6.17 50.67 2.56
CA CYS A 716 5.20 51.41 3.40
C CYS A 716 5.09 52.88 2.98
N ASP A 717 6.19 53.55 2.67
CA ASP A 717 6.18 54.95 2.21
C ASP A 717 5.36 55.13 0.93
N THR A 718 5.47 54.17 0.01
CA THR A 718 4.74 54.17 -1.25
C THR A 718 3.25 53.89 -1.02
N LEU A 719 2.93 52.92 -0.16
CA LEU A 719 1.54 52.57 0.16
C LEU A 719 0.81 53.70 0.91
N ASN A 720 1.52 54.37 1.81
CA ASN A 720 1.03 55.56 2.52
C ASN A 720 0.66 56.70 1.57
N GLN A 721 1.38 56.86 0.45
CA GLN A 721 1.03 57.85 -0.60
C GLN A 721 -0.30 57.54 -1.30
N PHE A 722 -0.76 56.29 -1.26
CA PHE A 722 -2.02 55.85 -1.85
C PHE A 722 -3.14 55.61 -0.81
N ASN A 723 -2.96 56.06 0.44
CA ASN A 723 -3.88 55.86 1.57
C ASN A 723 -4.16 54.38 1.89
N ILE A 724 -3.18 53.49 1.71
CA ILE A 724 -3.27 52.08 2.12
C ILE A 724 -2.40 51.90 3.36
N ASN A 725 -2.99 52.11 4.54
CA ASN A 725 -2.21 52.26 5.78
C ASN A 725 -2.61 51.23 6.85
N SER A 726 -3.76 50.57 6.70
CA SER A 726 -4.24 49.55 7.64
C SER A 726 -4.32 48.17 7.01
N LEU A 727 -4.34 47.14 7.86
CA LEU A 727 -4.60 45.75 7.47
C LEU A 727 -5.89 45.62 6.66
N ASN A 728 -6.93 46.38 7.04
CA ASN A 728 -8.22 46.35 6.37
C ASN A 728 -8.14 46.96 4.96
N ASP A 729 -7.40 48.07 4.79
CA ASP A 729 -7.22 48.72 3.49
C ASP A 729 -6.47 47.81 2.50
N VAL A 730 -5.36 47.20 2.96
CA VAL A 730 -4.56 46.27 2.14
C VAL A 730 -5.40 45.07 1.74
N SER A 731 -6.16 44.51 2.69
CA SER A 731 -6.94 43.31 2.46
C SER A 731 -8.14 43.56 1.54
N GLN A 732 -8.86 44.66 1.73
CA GLN A 732 -9.96 45.04 0.83
C GLN A 732 -9.45 45.28 -0.60
N TYR A 733 -8.32 45.95 -0.74
CA TYR A 733 -7.69 46.20 -2.04
C TYR A 733 -7.35 44.89 -2.77
N ILE A 734 -6.64 43.98 -2.09
CA ILE A 734 -6.29 42.66 -2.65
C ILE A 734 -7.54 41.84 -2.97
N HIS A 735 -8.54 41.84 -2.09
CA HIS A 735 -9.80 41.16 -2.32
C HIS A 735 -10.48 41.62 -3.62
N ASP A 736 -10.57 42.93 -3.84
CA ASP A 736 -11.18 43.50 -5.03
C ASP A 736 -10.42 43.15 -6.32
N ILE A 737 -9.09 43.11 -6.26
CA ILE A 737 -8.26 42.74 -7.41
C ILE A 737 -8.42 41.26 -7.76
N LEU A 738 -8.29 40.39 -6.76
CA LEU A 738 -8.42 38.96 -6.95
C LEU A 738 -9.83 38.60 -7.43
N LYS A 739 -10.86 39.29 -6.93
CA LYS A 739 -12.25 39.14 -7.37
C LYS A 739 -12.51 39.66 -8.79
N LYS A 740 -11.90 40.78 -9.19
CA LYS A 740 -11.97 41.25 -10.59
C LYS A 740 -11.31 40.26 -11.55
N ASN A 741 -10.23 39.63 -11.11
CA ASN A 741 -9.49 38.64 -11.90
C ASN A 741 -10.11 37.24 -11.87
N SER A 742 -11.05 36.96 -10.96
CA SER A 742 -11.82 35.72 -10.94
C SER A 742 -13.01 35.83 -11.91
N ARG A 743 -12.87 35.26 -13.11
CA ARG A 743 -14.01 35.09 -14.02
C ARG A 743 -14.97 34.03 -13.44
N LEU A 744 -16.27 34.32 -13.47
CA LEU A 744 -17.34 33.34 -13.22
C LEU A 744 -17.33 32.33 -14.38
N ILE A 745 -16.74 31.15 -14.18
CA ILE A 745 -16.87 30.06 -15.14
C ILE A 745 -18.31 29.53 -15.05
N ASN A 746 -19.03 29.61 -16.17
CA ASN A 746 -20.40 29.12 -16.29
C ASN A 746 -20.40 27.71 -16.89
N TYR A 747 -20.56 26.70 -16.03
CA TYR A 747 -20.52 25.28 -16.38
C TYR A 747 -21.81 24.72 -17.00
N SER A 748 -22.62 25.55 -17.67
CA SER A 748 -23.79 25.06 -18.41
C SER A 748 -23.44 24.49 -19.79
N PHE A 749 -22.18 24.58 -20.24
CA PHE A 749 -21.71 24.02 -21.50
C PHE A 749 -20.40 23.24 -21.30
N ARG A 750 -20.31 22.02 -21.87
CA ARG A 750 -19.04 21.33 -22.09
C ARG A 750 -18.26 22.16 -23.10
N THR A 751 -17.28 22.95 -22.67
CA THR A 751 -16.36 23.61 -23.58
C THR A 751 -15.12 22.73 -23.75
N GLU A 752 -14.85 22.36 -25.00
CA GLU A 752 -13.72 21.54 -25.45
C GLU A 752 -12.37 22.28 -25.46
N ASN A 753 -12.27 23.47 -24.84
CA ASN A 753 -11.06 24.29 -24.89
C ASN A 753 -10.38 24.39 -23.51
N ASP A 754 -9.07 24.20 -23.54
CA ASP A 754 -8.14 24.11 -22.42
C ASP A 754 -8.31 25.21 -21.36
N THR A 755 -8.56 24.78 -20.12
CA THR A 755 -8.89 25.66 -18.99
C THR A 755 -7.67 26.33 -18.33
N ALA A 756 -6.45 26.15 -18.85
CA ALA A 756 -5.24 26.74 -18.27
C ALA A 756 -5.09 28.24 -18.61
N GLU A 757 -5.32 28.62 -19.88
CA GLU A 757 -5.25 30.02 -20.32
C GLU A 757 -6.32 30.91 -19.66
N GLU A 758 -7.47 30.33 -19.27
CA GLU A 758 -8.66 31.10 -18.89
C GLU A 758 -8.61 31.68 -17.46
N PHE A 759 -7.74 31.15 -16.58
CA PHE A 759 -7.57 31.62 -15.20
C PHE A 759 -6.44 32.64 -15.01
N GLY A 760 -5.73 33.03 -16.08
CA GLY A 760 -4.52 33.86 -15.99
C GLY A 760 -3.45 33.22 -15.09
N LEU A 761 -3.43 31.89 -15.07
CA LEU A 761 -2.30 31.07 -14.64
C LEU A 761 -1.57 30.76 -15.95
N ASP A 762 -0.84 31.74 -16.47
CA ASP A 762 -0.02 31.53 -17.65
C ASP A 762 0.81 30.26 -17.38
N GLU A 763 0.71 29.28 -18.27
CA GLU A 763 1.72 28.25 -18.38
C GLU A 763 3.02 29.03 -18.63
N GLU A 764 3.84 29.21 -17.59
CA GLU A 764 5.24 29.46 -17.85
C GLU A 764 5.64 28.25 -18.71
N ASN A 765 5.92 28.50 -19.99
CA ASN A 765 6.48 27.56 -20.94
C ASN A 765 7.72 26.93 -20.29
N ASP A 766 7.50 25.89 -19.50
CA ASP A 766 8.52 24.99 -18.98
C ASP A 766 8.91 23.97 -20.06
N ASP A 767 8.29 24.05 -21.24
CA ASP A 767 8.48 23.20 -22.42
C ASP A 767 9.37 23.82 -23.50
N ASN A 768 9.96 25.00 -23.30
CA ASN A 768 10.74 25.69 -24.34
C ASN A 768 12.11 25.06 -24.69
N ASP A 769 12.38 23.82 -24.29
CA ASP A 769 13.52 23.02 -24.79
C ASP A 769 13.09 21.62 -25.31
N VAL A 770 11.81 21.41 -25.67
CA VAL A 770 11.43 20.26 -26.51
C VAL A 770 11.42 20.72 -27.97
N GLU A 771 12.49 20.42 -28.71
CA GLU A 771 12.49 20.54 -30.17
C GLU A 771 11.34 19.71 -30.76
N THR A 772 10.21 20.37 -31.05
CA THR A 772 9.16 19.85 -31.93
C THR A 772 9.69 19.80 -33.36
N TYR A 773 10.06 18.61 -33.83
CA TYR A 773 10.14 18.35 -35.27
C TYR A 773 8.73 18.09 -35.81
N ALA A 774 8.39 18.81 -36.88
CA ALA A 774 7.11 18.72 -37.55
C ALA A 774 6.84 17.30 -38.09
N PRO A 775 5.60 16.79 -38.02
CA PRO A 775 5.22 15.59 -38.73
C PRO A 775 4.98 15.94 -40.20
N ASP A 776 5.80 15.37 -41.09
CA ASP A 776 5.51 15.36 -42.52
C ASP A 776 4.21 14.59 -42.78
N GLN A 777 3.25 15.25 -43.44
CA GLN A 777 2.12 14.58 -44.09
C GLN A 777 2.62 13.74 -45.28
N PRO A 778 1.88 12.69 -45.67
CA PRO A 778 0.92 12.94 -46.74
C PRO A 778 -0.47 12.36 -46.48
N ILE A 779 -1.41 13.12 -47.01
CA ILE A 779 -2.80 12.81 -47.32
C ILE A 779 -2.85 11.60 -48.26
N ASP A 780 -3.77 10.66 -48.02
CA ASP A 780 -4.53 10.02 -49.09
C ASP A 780 -5.91 9.60 -48.57
N GLU A 781 -6.94 10.23 -49.16
CA GLU A 781 -8.35 9.85 -49.10
C GLU A 781 -8.55 8.42 -49.57
N PHE A 782 -9.16 7.56 -48.76
CA PHE A 782 -9.83 6.35 -49.26
C PHE A 782 -11.26 6.29 -48.77
N LEU A 783 -12.17 6.32 -49.76
CA LEU A 783 -13.62 6.28 -49.64
C LEU A 783 -14.10 5.06 -48.84
N PHE A 784 -15.08 5.30 -47.98
CA PHE A 784 -15.95 4.30 -47.39
C PHE A 784 -16.93 3.77 -48.44
N ASP A 785 -16.81 2.48 -48.80
CA ASP A 785 -17.90 1.71 -49.39
C ASP A 785 -18.44 0.73 -48.34
N TYR A 786 -19.69 0.95 -47.92
CA TYR A 786 -20.47 -0.01 -47.15
C TYR A 786 -21.08 -1.05 -48.10
N PRO A 787 -21.01 -2.36 -47.79
CA PRO A 787 -22.01 -3.30 -48.25
C PRO A 787 -22.85 -3.84 -47.07
N ASN A 788 -24.14 -3.55 -47.22
CA ASN A 788 -25.34 -4.11 -46.63
C ASN A 788 -25.26 -5.43 -45.84
N ASP A 789 -26.03 -5.41 -44.75
CA ASP A 789 -26.50 -6.52 -43.93
C ASP A 789 -26.98 -7.75 -44.73
N THR A 790 -26.50 -8.92 -44.32
CA THR A 790 -27.35 -10.11 -44.18
C THR A 790 -26.92 -10.89 -42.94
N MET A 791 -27.83 -10.98 -41.97
CA MET A 791 -27.77 -11.82 -40.79
C MET A 791 -27.59 -13.30 -41.18
N ASN A 792 -26.60 -13.95 -40.58
CA ASN A 792 -26.62 -15.38 -40.26
C ASN A 792 -25.81 -15.59 -38.98
N ASP A 793 -26.53 -16.02 -37.93
CA ASP A 793 -25.96 -16.54 -36.69
C ASP A 793 -25.20 -17.85 -37.00
N ASP A 794 -24.07 -18.07 -36.30
CA ASP A 794 -23.27 -19.33 -36.18
C ASP A 794 -21.90 -19.47 -36.90
N GLU A 795 -21.27 -18.41 -37.42
CA GLU A 795 -19.83 -18.47 -37.74
C GLU A 795 -19.01 -17.55 -36.82
N GLU A 796 -18.31 -18.15 -35.84
CA GLU A 796 -17.23 -17.48 -35.11
C GLU A 796 -16.21 -16.96 -36.13
N ASP A 797 -16.13 -15.64 -36.33
CA ASP A 797 -15.07 -15.01 -37.13
C ASP A 797 -13.70 -15.26 -36.50
N ILE A 798 -13.02 -16.32 -36.95
CA ILE A 798 -11.66 -16.69 -36.56
C ILE A 798 -10.68 -16.16 -37.62
N LEU A 799 -9.86 -15.20 -37.19
CA LEU A 799 -8.79 -14.51 -37.92
C LEU A 799 -7.97 -15.43 -38.85
N ASN A 800 -8.01 -15.20 -40.16
CA ASN A 800 -7.14 -15.86 -41.16
C ASN A 800 -5.80 -15.11 -41.28
N SER A 801 -4.74 -15.59 -40.63
CA SER A 801 -3.41 -14.95 -40.65
C SER A 801 -2.32 -15.85 -41.24
N LYS A 802 -1.24 -15.26 -41.78
CA LYS A 802 -0.09 -16.00 -42.32
C LYS A 802 0.98 -16.14 -41.23
N LYS A 803 1.72 -17.26 -41.24
CA LYS A 803 2.79 -17.57 -40.26
C LYS A 803 3.90 -16.50 -40.18
N SER A 804 4.05 -15.66 -41.21
CA SER A 804 4.95 -14.50 -41.25
C SER A 804 4.66 -13.45 -40.18
N ASP A 805 3.39 -13.33 -39.77
CA ASP A 805 2.90 -12.23 -38.94
C ASP A 805 3.22 -12.44 -37.45
N PHE A 806 3.67 -13.65 -37.07
CA PHE A 806 3.98 -14.04 -35.68
C PHE A 806 5.43 -14.54 -35.50
N ASN A 807 6.36 -14.10 -36.34
CA ASN A 807 7.76 -14.54 -36.29
C ASN A 807 8.38 -14.28 -34.91
N GLY A 808 8.91 -15.34 -34.27
CA GLY A 808 9.55 -15.28 -32.94
C GLY A 808 8.65 -15.57 -31.74
N ILE A 809 7.36 -15.90 -31.94
CA ILE A 809 6.39 -16.10 -30.85
C ILE A 809 6.03 -17.58 -30.67
N ARG A 810 5.91 -18.00 -29.40
CA ARG A 810 5.43 -19.34 -29.04
C ARG A 810 3.90 -19.39 -29.17
N ILE A 811 3.44 -20.29 -30.03
CA ILE A 811 2.04 -20.58 -30.27
C ILE A 811 1.80 -22.04 -29.91
N PHE A 812 0.68 -22.34 -29.25
CA PHE A 812 0.36 -23.66 -28.71
C PHE A 812 -0.77 -24.32 -29.50
N ASP A 813 -0.66 -25.63 -29.74
CA ASP A 813 -1.71 -26.41 -30.43
C ASP A 813 -2.81 -26.86 -29.45
N ASN A 814 -2.46 -27.14 -28.19
CA ASN A 814 -3.38 -27.49 -27.11
C ASN A 814 -3.02 -26.74 -25.82
N ILE A 815 -4.03 -26.39 -25.02
CA ILE A 815 -3.88 -25.67 -23.75
C ILE A 815 -4.70 -26.36 -22.65
N ASN A 816 -4.27 -26.21 -21.39
CA ASN A 816 -5.04 -26.65 -20.23
C ASN A 816 -6.40 -25.89 -20.20
N PRO A 817 -7.56 -26.58 -20.11
CA PRO A 817 -8.87 -25.95 -20.01
C PRO A 817 -8.96 -24.87 -18.94
N ASP A 818 -8.29 -25.06 -17.81
CA ASP A 818 -8.29 -24.11 -16.67
C ASP A 818 -7.62 -22.77 -17.00
N LEU A 819 -6.72 -22.76 -18.00
CA LEU A 819 -5.97 -21.58 -18.43
C LEU A 819 -6.53 -20.94 -19.70
N LYS A 820 -7.66 -21.43 -20.24
CA LYS A 820 -8.23 -21.00 -21.53
C LYS A 820 -8.41 -19.49 -21.65
N ARG A 821 -8.75 -18.81 -20.55
CA ARG A 821 -8.93 -17.34 -20.49
C ARG A 821 -7.65 -16.54 -20.74
N SER A 822 -6.48 -17.12 -20.52
CA SER A 822 -5.18 -16.44 -20.70
C SER A 822 -4.62 -16.54 -22.13
N TYR A 823 -5.39 -17.14 -23.05
CA TYR A 823 -5.00 -17.35 -24.43
C TYR A 823 -6.06 -16.81 -25.40
N PHE A 824 -5.59 -16.26 -26.51
CA PHE A 824 -6.39 -15.97 -27.70
C PHE A 824 -6.45 -17.20 -28.61
N LYS A 825 -7.61 -17.45 -29.21
CA LYS A 825 -7.80 -18.44 -30.27
C LYS A 825 -7.53 -17.75 -31.62
N VAL A 826 -6.58 -18.27 -32.40
CA VAL A 826 -6.15 -17.68 -33.68
C VAL A 826 -6.12 -18.77 -34.76
N LYS A 827 -6.59 -18.48 -35.99
CA LYS A 827 -6.42 -19.39 -37.13
C LYS A 827 -5.11 -19.04 -37.83
N ILE A 828 -4.20 -20.00 -37.91
CA ILE A 828 -2.97 -19.86 -38.69
C ILE A 828 -2.93 -21.01 -39.67
N ASN A 829 -2.93 -20.68 -40.97
CA ASN A 829 -2.95 -21.67 -42.06
C ASN A 829 -4.02 -22.76 -41.85
N GLU A 830 -5.28 -22.36 -41.63
CA GLU A 830 -6.46 -23.24 -41.40
C GLU A 830 -6.44 -24.09 -40.11
N SER A 831 -5.34 -24.08 -39.35
CA SER A 831 -5.26 -24.73 -38.03
C SER A 831 -5.59 -23.74 -36.91
N ILE A 832 -6.45 -24.16 -35.97
CA ILE A 832 -6.72 -23.40 -34.74
C ILE A 832 -5.51 -23.53 -33.83
N LYS A 833 -4.98 -22.39 -33.39
CA LYS A 833 -3.87 -22.32 -32.44
C LYS A 833 -4.16 -21.32 -31.33
N TYR A 834 -3.38 -21.41 -30.25
CA TYR A 834 -3.54 -20.59 -29.05
C TYR A 834 -2.31 -19.69 -28.81
N LEU A 835 -2.55 -18.38 -28.71
CA LEU A 835 -1.55 -17.35 -28.42
C LEU A 835 -1.75 -16.82 -27.00
N HIS A 836 -0.71 -16.85 -26.16
CA HIS A 836 -0.82 -16.31 -24.80
C HIS A 836 -1.01 -14.78 -24.83
N LYS A 837 -1.95 -14.23 -24.06
CA LYS A 837 -2.27 -12.78 -24.06
C LYS A 837 -1.04 -11.90 -23.73
N GLN A 838 -0.17 -12.34 -22.83
CA GLN A 838 1.11 -11.65 -22.56
C GLN A 838 2.05 -11.59 -23.79
N SER A 839 2.08 -12.64 -24.61
CA SER A 839 2.89 -12.68 -25.83
C SER A 839 2.32 -11.76 -26.91
N ALA A 840 0.99 -11.62 -26.95
CA ALA A 840 0.31 -10.64 -27.79
C ALA A 840 0.67 -9.19 -27.41
N CYS A 841 0.71 -8.84 -26.11
CA CYS A 841 1.18 -7.53 -25.66
C CYS A 841 2.61 -7.25 -26.15
N TRP A 842 3.50 -8.24 -26.07
CA TRP A 842 4.89 -8.09 -26.50
C TRP A 842 4.99 -7.77 -28.00
N LEU A 843 4.20 -8.47 -28.84
CA LEU A 843 4.15 -8.23 -30.28
C LEU A 843 3.78 -6.77 -30.61
N LEU A 844 2.78 -6.21 -29.93
CA LEU A 844 2.33 -4.84 -30.16
C LEU A 844 3.34 -3.79 -29.66
N SER A 845 4.04 -4.08 -28.55
CA SER A 845 4.92 -3.11 -27.86
C SER A 845 6.36 -3.00 -28.40
N ASN A 846 6.75 -3.74 -29.45
CA ASN A 846 8.15 -3.84 -29.90
C ASN A 846 8.76 -2.55 -30.50
N ASN A 847 7.94 -1.54 -30.83
CA ASN A 847 8.38 -0.30 -31.48
C ASN A 847 8.48 0.93 -30.56
N ILE A 848 8.29 0.81 -29.24
CA ILE A 848 8.26 1.99 -28.33
C ILE A 848 9.67 2.35 -27.84
N THR A 849 10.00 3.64 -27.92
CA THR A 849 11.18 4.28 -27.32
C THR A 849 11.23 4.02 -25.81
N LYS A 850 12.34 3.44 -25.33
CA LYS A 850 12.49 3.01 -23.93
C LYS A 850 13.14 4.13 -23.11
N LEU A 851 12.47 4.56 -22.04
CA LEU A 851 13.15 5.21 -20.91
C LEU A 851 14.21 4.24 -20.36
N SER A 852 15.44 4.73 -20.16
CA SER A 852 16.51 3.86 -19.66
C SER A 852 16.17 3.30 -18.28
N ASN A 853 16.46 2.02 -18.13
CA ASN A 853 16.25 1.25 -16.90
C ASN A 853 17.47 1.29 -15.96
N ASP A 854 18.60 1.86 -16.39
CA ASP A 854 19.85 1.80 -15.65
C ASP A 854 20.12 3.06 -14.80
N ARG A 855 20.66 2.83 -13.60
CA ARG A 855 21.01 3.84 -12.59
C ARG A 855 22.20 4.71 -13.01
N LEU A 856 23.03 4.24 -13.95
CA LEU A 856 24.17 4.98 -14.51
C LEU A 856 23.77 5.98 -15.60
N SER A 857 22.59 5.78 -16.21
CA SER A 857 22.02 6.69 -17.21
C SER A 857 20.87 7.48 -16.58
N ARG A 858 21.17 8.55 -15.84
CA ARG A 858 20.16 9.56 -15.55
C ARG A 858 19.66 10.13 -16.87
N VAL A 859 18.34 10.19 -17.03
CA VAL A 859 17.56 10.89 -18.08
C VAL A 859 18.44 11.35 -19.26
N MET A 860 18.79 10.40 -20.13
CA MET A 860 19.08 10.72 -21.52
C MET A 860 18.00 10.02 -22.32
N GLN A 861 17.14 10.79 -22.98
CA GLN A 861 16.41 10.27 -24.13
C GLN A 861 17.48 9.72 -25.07
N GLN A 862 17.36 8.45 -25.46
CA GLN A 862 18.17 7.92 -26.52
C GLN A 862 17.82 8.73 -27.77
N THR A 863 18.71 9.60 -28.21
CA THR A 863 18.69 10.11 -29.58
C THR A 863 18.66 8.89 -30.48
N ALA A 864 17.60 8.75 -31.27
CA ALA A 864 17.56 7.76 -32.32
C ALA A 864 18.79 7.99 -33.20
N ASN A 865 19.74 7.05 -33.17
CA ASN A 865 20.78 7.01 -34.18
C ASN A 865 20.06 6.71 -35.50
N ASN A 866 19.89 7.72 -36.34
CA ASN A 866 19.67 7.51 -37.76
C ASN A 866 20.94 6.86 -38.32
N ASN A 867 20.87 5.54 -38.54
CA ASN A 867 21.52 4.81 -39.62
C ASN A 867 20.93 3.41 -39.73
#